data_AF-A0A662JV23-F1
#
_entry.id   AF-A0A662JV23-F1
#
_cell.length_a   1.000
_cell.length_b   1.000
_cell.length_c   1.000
_cell.angle_alpha   90.00
_cell.angle_beta   90.00
_cell.angle_gamma   90.00
#
_symmetry.space_group_name_H-M   'P 1'
#
loop_
_entity.id
_entity.type
_entity.pdbx_description
1 polymer ?
#
loop_
_entity_poly.entity_id
_entity_poly.type
_entity_poly.pdbx_seq_one_letter_code
_entity_poly.pdbx_strand_id
1 'polypeptide(L)'
;KKVWNGSAWVDNISTTIGETLRFNITVTNTGSGRYMLYDLFIRENLPQTLNYSGNSTVDNKPREPDGIKNNSIVWAIPSKEKVICPGKSLFIEFDAEAKKVGDGTNTVNVTSRYCDPNILYVYGEDDLEIRVQPPPPKYVEITPREAYTMINSTHNGSILLLDVRSDGEYYSGHIQGAVPLPFSTLSETMDQLNDTDKNTTIVVYSRSGYLGEKACEIITNSSFKHVYNIQGGLLEWIGQDLPVTQPRYPDPVHNMVYSSLVNNTPVFLFFYHTKYYQQCINQSKIVDELRQKYEVNITFIYVNGENNATVTQNFDVRVYPTIYVVVDHNDLGFLYTEFNGFTNKSTLTSILDFVVNNSDYSLGLYQWQRSMLIHHHPPVVPVDVGKQVLHTGKTRVIIRYRDSMEDDFVNYTRRLKENGFIVTQEFPDQEMVAGVMSYSVFEQLKKDNDIEAFITDHKFAVLLNESLPLIRFNEAEENFGLTGDGIKICMLDTGVDSSVVSYSYGYDFVNNDNDPFDDHGHGTRVASVLKKVAPDAELVVAKVIDKDGVGYESDVLAGLKYCIQQNPDIILFSIGTKATSSGFYDENPVAELCNQAVEEGVFVVAAAGNGGGRNLTSPACASKVFSVGTTDDNDSIANFSNVNPTLDIFAPGVNITTTVGTSSGTSMSAPFVAGAAALVLEHEDLTPVDLKYRLRSTGKPIEYTYNDTLKIEIPRLDVYSALVNNKTMEPYNYSWWWHDELSGEEIGEYEPSASITCFPPGTLIAMADGSFKPIEDVKTGGLVLSYDLEKQRFVAEKTVGIEEPIREGVYDINDGLVSPTCDHPLYVRKSDGREGWAAVDPVYSMKFHPFLKDILPLEVGDELFTLNKTWVKVKSIRFCPGPLRVYTLDVRETNNFFANGTLAHNTCPECVMPGTPISMADGTFKHIEEIKRGDLVKVFDTKNWTVKVAPVKHDLFTTLHDNVHEIHFSNGEVLRVGDDHYFYTVEKGWANVNGLDKLNIGAEKLEVGDHVYHAKPDGTLEIIKINNIVPVEGEYVTFDLANMMYHTYLIDDFIGHNTGVCFLPGTKINLANGSYKPIEEIKIGDMVKVFNNKTMKVEDAPVTETMTKMHDNVYEIHLSNGKILKPSANHPFWTKEKGWATVDGLDDMSIGAKKLEVGDHVYEIQPNGSLKMVEVADIVPIEGNYLTYNLVDMKYGTFIAEDVVTH
;
A
#
# COMPACT_ATOMS: atom_id res chain seq x y z
N LYS A 1 -25.23 -13.81 -40.98
CA LYS A 1 -24.88 -12.40 -40.70
C LYS A 1 -23.56 -12.13 -41.41
N LYS A 2 -23.18 -10.90 -41.78
CA LYS A 2 -21.89 -10.64 -42.46
C LYS A 2 -21.25 -9.33 -42.03
N VAL A 3 -19.92 -9.25 -42.17
CA VAL A 3 -19.11 -8.03 -42.08
C VAL A 3 -18.34 -7.79 -43.38
N TRP A 4 -18.08 -6.54 -43.75
CA TRP A 4 -17.37 -6.19 -44.98
C TRP A 4 -15.86 -6.10 -44.74
N ASN A 5 -15.06 -6.86 -45.49
CA ASN A 5 -13.59 -6.84 -45.38
C ASN A 5 -12.89 -5.89 -46.38
N GLY A 6 -13.63 -4.94 -46.97
CA GLY A 6 -13.14 -4.08 -48.06
C GLY A 6 -13.37 -4.65 -49.46
N SER A 7 -13.56 -5.98 -49.61
CA SER A 7 -13.72 -6.65 -50.90
C SER A 7 -14.92 -7.60 -51.00
N ALA A 8 -15.34 -8.19 -49.89
CA ALA A 8 -16.42 -9.16 -49.79
C ALA A 8 -17.09 -9.14 -48.41
N TRP A 9 -18.29 -9.71 -48.36
CA TRP A 9 -19.04 -9.98 -47.14
C TRP A 9 -18.62 -11.34 -46.54
N VAL A 10 -18.07 -11.32 -45.32
CA VAL A 10 -17.43 -12.48 -44.66
C VAL A 10 -18.03 -12.76 -43.26
N ASP A 11 -17.71 -13.94 -42.73
CA ASP A 11 -18.23 -14.51 -41.47
C ASP A 11 -17.26 -14.37 -40.28
N ASN A 12 -16.09 -13.74 -40.49
CA ASN A 12 -15.18 -13.31 -39.44
C ASN A 12 -14.29 -12.15 -39.94
N ILE A 13 -13.72 -11.38 -39.02
CA ILE A 13 -12.78 -10.30 -39.36
C ILE A 13 -11.75 -10.03 -38.25
N SER A 14 -10.56 -9.60 -38.63
CA SER A 14 -9.58 -8.95 -37.73
C SER A 14 -9.42 -7.49 -38.14
N THR A 15 -9.37 -6.59 -37.15
CA THR A 15 -9.31 -5.12 -37.33
C THR A 15 -8.55 -4.49 -36.16
N THR A 16 -8.30 -3.19 -36.20
CA THR A 16 -7.57 -2.43 -35.19
C THR A 16 -8.42 -1.33 -34.55
N ILE A 17 -8.09 -0.91 -33.31
CA ILE A 17 -8.82 0.18 -32.63
C ILE A 17 -8.84 1.46 -33.48
N GLY A 18 -10.01 2.07 -33.60
CA GLY A 18 -10.28 3.27 -34.39
C GLY A 18 -10.78 2.99 -35.81
N GLU A 19 -10.75 1.73 -36.28
CA GLU A 19 -11.35 1.37 -37.56
C GLU A 19 -12.89 1.23 -37.45
N THR A 20 -13.58 1.60 -38.53
CA THR A 20 -15.05 1.45 -38.65
C THR A 20 -15.39 0.26 -39.54
N LEU A 21 -16.12 -0.70 -38.99
CA LEU A 21 -16.59 -1.90 -39.67
C LEU A 21 -18.04 -1.74 -40.16
N ARG A 22 -18.29 -2.19 -41.39
CA ARG A 22 -19.63 -2.22 -42.01
C ARG A 22 -20.24 -3.62 -41.89
N PHE A 23 -21.48 -3.72 -41.39
CA PHE A 23 -22.21 -4.98 -41.20
C PHE A 23 -23.42 -5.09 -42.13
N ASN A 24 -23.85 -6.33 -42.41
CA ASN A 24 -25.08 -6.64 -43.14
C ASN A 24 -25.84 -7.81 -42.49
N ILE A 25 -27.12 -7.58 -42.19
CA ILE A 25 -28.10 -8.56 -41.74
C ILE A 25 -29.09 -8.78 -42.89
N THR A 26 -29.22 -10.01 -43.37
CA THR A 26 -30.18 -10.38 -44.43
C THR A 26 -31.23 -11.34 -43.86
N VAL A 27 -32.47 -10.86 -43.67
CA VAL A 27 -33.58 -11.68 -43.17
C VAL A 27 -34.40 -12.20 -44.35
N THR A 28 -34.43 -13.51 -44.59
CA THR A 28 -35.10 -14.12 -45.76
C THR A 28 -36.27 -15.02 -45.37
N ASN A 29 -37.45 -14.78 -45.95
CA ASN A 29 -38.59 -15.68 -45.80
C ASN A 29 -38.47 -16.87 -46.78
N THR A 30 -38.05 -18.01 -46.25
CA THR A 30 -37.89 -19.29 -46.99
C THR A 30 -39.17 -20.13 -47.07
N GLY A 31 -40.29 -19.63 -46.50
CA GLY A 31 -41.60 -20.29 -46.54
C GLY A 31 -42.20 -20.39 -47.94
N SER A 32 -43.42 -20.95 -48.03
CA SER A 32 -44.11 -21.16 -49.31
C SER A 32 -45.58 -20.72 -49.30
N GLY A 33 -46.12 -20.46 -50.49
CA GLY A 33 -47.55 -20.19 -50.68
C GLY A 33 -48.01 -18.86 -50.07
N ARG A 34 -48.85 -18.94 -49.03
CA ARG A 34 -49.56 -17.79 -48.45
C ARG A 34 -48.72 -17.02 -47.41
N TYR A 35 -47.53 -17.53 -47.11
CA TYR A 35 -47.00 -17.42 -45.77
C TYR A 35 -46.02 -16.24 -45.55
N MET A 36 -46.57 -15.08 -45.19
CA MET A 36 -45.83 -13.81 -45.06
C MET A 36 -45.32 -13.57 -43.62
N LEU A 37 -44.18 -12.90 -43.49
CA LEU A 37 -43.62 -12.39 -42.24
C LEU A 37 -43.95 -10.90 -42.09
N TYR A 38 -44.40 -10.49 -40.90
CA TYR A 38 -44.77 -9.10 -40.57
C TYR A 38 -44.43 -8.76 -39.12
N ASP A 39 -44.47 -7.46 -38.77
CA ASP A 39 -44.04 -6.93 -37.47
C ASP A 39 -42.71 -7.55 -37.01
N LEU A 40 -41.65 -7.28 -37.77
CA LEU A 40 -40.32 -7.84 -37.51
C LEU A 40 -39.62 -7.07 -36.40
N PHE A 41 -38.85 -7.78 -35.58
CA PHE A 41 -38.02 -7.25 -34.53
C PHE A 41 -36.63 -7.88 -34.64
N ILE A 42 -35.64 -7.07 -35.03
CA ILE A 42 -34.25 -7.46 -35.18
C ILE A 42 -33.49 -6.87 -33.98
N ARG A 43 -32.85 -7.73 -33.18
CA ARG A 43 -31.94 -7.33 -32.12
C ARG A 43 -30.53 -7.81 -32.46
N GLU A 44 -29.59 -6.89 -32.44
CA GLU A 44 -28.19 -7.07 -32.83
C GLU A 44 -27.31 -6.73 -31.61
N ASN A 45 -26.37 -7.58 -31.24
CA ASN A 45 -25.56 -7.41 -30.02
C ASN A 45 -24.07 -7.36 -30.37
N LEU A 46 -23.49 -6.18 -30.31
CA LEU A 46 -22.06 -6.00 -30.52
C LEU A 46 -21.27 -6.46 -29.27
N PRO A 47 -20.11 -7.12 -29.44
CA PRO A 47 -19.20 -7.40 -28.34
C PRO A 47 -18.64 -6.08 -27.75
N GLN A 48 -18.12 -6.11 -26.52
CA GLN A 48 -17.50 -4.93 -25.88
C GLN A 48 -16.29 -4.33 -26.64
N THR A 49 -15.79 -5.02 -27.66
CA THR A 49 -14.68 -4.57 -28.51
C THR A 49 -15.14 -3.56 -29.58
N LEU A 50 -16.44 -3.52 -29.92
CA LEU A 50 -17.04 -2.60 -30.88
C LEU A 50 -18.18 -1.77 -30.28
N ASN A 51 -18.32 -0.50 -30.70
CA ASN A 51 -19.49 0.33 -30.39
C ASN A 51 -20.21 0.76 -31.68
N TYR A 52 -21.53 0.85 -31.66
CA TYR A 52 -22.34 1.32 -32.79
C TYR A 52 -21.96 2.74 -33.23
N SER A 53 -21.80 2.97 -34.53
CA SER A 53 -21.35 4.27 -35.08
C SER A 53 -22.28 4.88 -36.14
N GLY A 54 -23.50 4.33 -36.31
CA GLY A 54 -24.54 4.94 -37.15
C GLY A 54 -24.63 4.39 -38.58
N ASN A 55 -25.03 5.27 -39.50
CA ASN A 55 -25.11 5.00 -40.94
C ASN A 55 -26.03 3.81 -41.28
N SER A 56 -27.10 3.63 -40.50
CA SER A 56 -27.99 2.49 -40.61
C SER A 56 -29.00 2.67 -41.75
N THR A 57 -29.18 1.60 -42.52
CA THR A 57 -30.13 1.53 -43.62
C THR A 57 -30.95 0.26 -43.58
N VAL A 58 -32.21 0.35 -44.00
CA VAL A 58 -33.11 -0.79 -44.18
C VAL A 58 -33.65 -0.79 -45.61
N ASP A 59 -33.45 -1.89 -46.35
CA ASP A 59 -33.62 -2.00 -47.81
C ASP A 59 -32.98 -0.81 -48.58
N ASN A 60 -31.73 -0.48 -48.23
CA ASN A 60 -30.95 0.63 -48.80
C ASN A 60 -31.57 2.03 -48.61
N LYS A 61 -32.47 2.21 -47.64
CA LYS A 61 -32.99 3.53 -47.23
C LYS A 61 -32.45 3.89 -45.84
N PRO A 62 -31.98 5.13 -45.59
CA PRO A 62 -31.59 5.57 -44.26
C PRO A 62 -32.71 5.35 -43.24
N ARG A 63 -32.40 4.58 -42.19
CA ARG A 63 -33.31 4.25 -41.09
C ARG A 63 -32.45 3.82 -39.91
N GLU A 64 -32.27 4.69 -38.94
CA GLU A 64 -31.56 4.38 -37.70
C GLU A 64 -32.35 3.36 -36.83
N PRO A 65 -31.69 2.72 -35.85
CA PRO A 65 -32.33 1.82 -34.89
C PRO A 65 -33.44 2.51 -34.09
N ASP A 66 -34.46 1.75 -33.73
CA ASP A 66 -35.54 2.17 -32.83
C ASP A 66 -35.09 2.19 -31.35
N GLY A 67 -33.93 1.61 -31.04
CA GLY A 67 -33.30 1.71 -29.71
C GLY A 67 -31.88 1.13 -29.67
N ILE A 68 -31.06 1.67 -28.77
CA ILE A 68 -29.69 1.19 -28.48
C ILE A 68 -29.47 1.24 -26.97
N LYS A 69 -29.12 0.13 -26.33
CA LYS A 69 -28.76 0.05 -24.89
C LYS A 69 -27.74 -1.07 -24.68
N ASN A 70 -26.66 -0.79 -23.96
CA ASN A 70 -25.59 -1.75 -23.61
C ASN A 70 -25.07 -2.55 -24.83
N ASN A 71 -24.72 -1.87 -25.93
CA ASN A 71 -24.30 -2.44 -27.22
C ASN A 71 -25.31 -3.40 -27.91
N SER A 72 -26.52 -3.53 -27.37
CA SER A 72 -27.68 -4.13 -28.03
C SER A 72 -28.44 -3.07 -28.83
N ILE A 73 -28.58 -3.30 -30.13
CA ILE A 73 -29.18 -2.43 -31.15
C ILE A 73 -30.49 -3.08 -31.63
N VAL A 74 -31.56 -2.29 -31.80
CA VAL A 74 -32.89 -2.81 -32.13
C VAL A 74 -33.50 -2.09 -33.33
N TRP A 75 -33.99 -2.86 -34.31
CA TRP A 75 -34.91 -2.38 -35.35
C TRP A 75 -36.26 -3.10 -35.25
N ALA A 76 -37.32 -2.35 -34.99
CA ALA A 76 -38.70 -2.80 -35.02
C ALA A 76 -39.34 -2.34 -36.35
N ILE A 77 -39.50 -3.26 -37.30
CA ILE A 77 -40.07 -3.00 -38.63
C ILE A 77 -41.55 -3.42 -38.64
N PRO A 78 -42.51 -2.51 -38.40
CA PRO A 78 -43.91 -2.85 -38.35
C PRO A 78 -44.46 -3.24 -39.74
N SER A 79 -45.50 -4.06 -39.74
CA SER A 79 -46.30 -4.50 -40.90
C SER A 79 -46.71 -3.37 -41.87
N LYS A 80 -46.96 -2.15 -41.34
CA LYS A 80 -47.27 -0.94 -42.13
C LYS A 80 -46.10 -0.41 -42.97
N GLU A 81 -44.87 -0.76 -42.60
CA GLU A 81 -43.62 -0.34 -43.26
C GLU A 81 -43.10 -1.45 -44.19
N LYS A 82 -43.06 -2.69 -43.71
CA LYS A 82 -42.62 -3.86 -44.49
C LYS A 82 -43.37 -5.13 -44.11
N VAL A 83 -43.62 -5.95 -45.13
CA VAL A 83 -43.99 -7.36 -45.03
C VAL A 83 -43.03 -8.15 -45.93
N ILE A 84 -42.51 -9.28 -45.45
CA ILE A 84 -41.64 -10.16 -46.26
C ILE A 84 -42.45 -11.36 -46.76
N CYS A 85 -42.78 -11.35 -48.04
CA CYS A 85 -43.42 -12.47 -48.73
C CYS A 85 -42.47 -13.67 -48.90
N PRO A 86 -42.99 -14.90 -49.07
CA PRO A 86 -42.22 -16.06 -49.49
C PRO A 86 -41.23 -15.78 -50.64
N GLY A 87 -39.98 -16.21 -50.48
CA GLY A 87 -38.92 -16.00 -51.47
C GLY A 87 -38.47 -14.54 -51.61
N LYS A 88 -38.59 -13.74 -50.54
CA LYS A 88 -38.08 -12.37 -50.43
C LYS A 88 -37.28 -12.17 -49.15
N SER A 89 -36.51 -11.09 -49.15
CA SER A 89 -35.62 -10.70 -48.05
C SER A 89 -35.83 -9.24 -47.65
N LEU A 90 -35.38 -8.93 -46.44
CA LEU A 90 -35.12 -7.61 -45.89
C LEU A 90 -33.60 -7.51 -45.67
N PHE A 91 -33.03 -6.37 -46.01
CA PHE A 91 -31.61 -6.08 -45.77
C PHE A 91 -31.48 -4.95 -44.75
N ILE A 92 -30.63 -5.14 -43.75
CA ILE A 92 -30.22 -4.09 -42.81
C ILE A 92 -28.70 -3.97 -42.88
N GLU A 93 -28.18 -2.76 -43.00
CA GLU A 93 -26.74 -2.49 -42.94
C GLU A 93 -26.45 -1.31 -42.03
N PHE A 94 -25.35 -1.35 -41.29
CA PHE A 94 -24.95 -0.31 -40.33
C PHE A 94 -23.43 -0.35 -40.07
N ASP A 95 -22.92 0.69 -39.40
CA ASP A 95 -21.51 0.84 -39.05
C ASP A 95 -21.27 0.66 -37.53
N ALA A 96 -20.11 0.09 -37.15
CA ALA A 96 -19.63 0.08 -35.78
C ALA A 96 -18.11 0.31 -35.72
N GLU A 97 -17.63 1.06 -34.72
CA GLU A 97 -16.23 1.41 -34.52
C GLU A 97 -15.55 0.50 -33.49
N ALA A 98 -14.32 0.06 -33.78
CA ALA A 98 -13.50 -0.73 -32.86
C ALA A 98 -12.92 0.16 -31.74
N LYS A 99 -13.24 -0.15 -30.47
CA LYS A 99 -12.91 0.69 -29.31
C LYS A 99 -12.00 0.03 -28.26
N LYS A 100 -11.93 -1.30 -28.20
CA LYS A 100 -11.18 -2.03 -27.15
C LYS A 100 -10.54 -3.29 -27.72
N VAL A 101 -9.29 -3.57 -27.33
CA VAL A 101 -8.57 -4.79 -27.75
C VAL A 101 -9.27 -6.03 -27.19
N GLY A 102 -9.36 -7.07 -28.00
CA GLY A 102 -9.87 -8.38 -27.61
C GLY A 102 -10.59 -9.11 -28.74
N ASP A 103 -10.90 -10.36 -28.48
CA ASP A 103 -11.79 -11.16 -29.33
C ASP A 103 -13.23 -11.04 -28.82
N GLY A 104 -14.22 -11.19 -29.73
CA GLY A 104 -15.63 -11.19 -29.36
C GLY A 104 -16.55 -11.63 -30.48
N THR A 105 -17.63 -12.32 -30.11
CA THR A 105 -18.70 -12.76 -31.01
C THR A 105 -19.77 -11.68 -31.12
N ASN A 106 -20.31 -11.48 -32.32
CA ASN A 106 -21.31 -10.45 -32.64
C ASN A 106 -22.60 -11.12 -33.13
N THR A 107 -23.69 -11.04 -32.36
CA THR A 107 -24.87 -11.94 -32.50
C THR A 107 -26.17 -11.20 -32.85
N VAL A 108 -26.90 -11.67 -33.87
CA VAL A 108 -28.18 -11.10 -34.29
C VAL A 108 -29.34 -12.10 -34.14
N ASN A 109 -30.39 -11.67 -33.45
CA ASN A 109 -31.62 -12.44 -33.23
C ASN A 109 -32.80 -11.71 -33.87
N VAL A 110 -33.62 -12.45 -34.61
CA VAL A 110 -34.77 -11.94 -35.37
C VAL A 110 -36.04 -12.64 -34.90
N THR A 111 -37.08 -11.86 -34.63
CA THR A 111 -38.45 -12.33 -34.36
C THR A 111 -39.41 -11.70 -35.35
N SER A 112 -40.46 -12.42 -35.77
CA SER A 112 -41.54 -11.86 -36.60
C SER A 112 -42.86 -12.57 -36.35
N ARG A 113 -43.98 -11.85 -36.50
CA ARG A 113 -45.32 -12.44 -36.46
C ARG A 113 -45.63 -13.17 -37.76
N TYR A 114 -46.47 -14.20 -37.63
CA TYR A 114 -46.71 -15.19 -38.66
C TYR A 114 -48.21 -15.34 -38.98
N CYS A 115 -48.56 -15.49 -40.27
CA CYS A 115 -49.95 -15.51 -40.77
C CYS A 115 -50.65 -16.87 -40.61
N ASP A 116 -50.45 -17.56 -39.47
CA ASP A 116 -51.21 -18.75 -39.06
C ASP A 116 -51.61 -18.61 -37.58
N PRO A 117 -52.90 -18.76 -37.21
CA PRO A 117 -53.36 -18.54 -35.85
C PRO A 117 -52.78 -19.50 -34.80
N ASN A 118 -52.08 -20.57 -35.21
CA ASN A 118 -51.46 -21.54 -34.32
C ASN A 118 -49.97 -21.28 -34.06
N ILE A 119 -49.33 -20.37 -34.81
CA ILE A 119 -47.90 -20.01 -34.65
C ILE A 119 -47.81 -18.48 -34.54
N LEU A 120 -47.74 -17.98 -33.30
CA LEU A 120 -47.76 -16.53 -33.03
C LEU A 120 -46.49 -15.80 -33.47
N TYR A 121 -45.33 -16.47 -33.41
CA TYR A 121 -44.02 -15.91 -33.73
C TYR A 121 -43.12 -16.94 -34.42
N VAL A 122 -42.25 -16.44 -35.30
CA VAL A 122 -41.14 -17.16 -35.93
C VAL A 122 -39.83 -16.48 -35.53
N TYR A 123 -38.80 -17.28 -35.26
CA TYR A 123 -37.50 -16.84 -34.77
C TYR A 123 -36.38 -17.26 -35.73
N GLY A 124 -35.26 -16.56 -35.68
CA GLY A 124 -33.98 -16.94 -36.29
C GLY A 124 -32.82 -16.22 -35.62
N GLU A 125 -31.65 -16.84 -35.59
CA GLU A 125 -30.44 -16.33 -34.94
C GLU A 125 -29.21 -16.64 -35.82
N ASP A 126 -28.18 -15.81 -35.70
CA ASP A 126 -27.01 -15.81 -36.60
C ASP A 126 -25.86 -15.00 -35.95
N ASP A 127 -24.60 -15.36 -36.16
CA ASP A 127 -23.45 -14.71 -35.53
C ASP A 127 -22.24 -14.52 -36.47
N LEU A 128 -21.16 -13.93 -35.96
CA LEU A 128 -19.82 -13.90 -36.56
C LEU A 128 -18.75 -13.55 -35.52
N GLU A 129 -17.50 -13.94 -35.78
CA GLU A 129 -16.34 -13.69 -34.91
C GLU A 129 -15.58 -12.41 -35.28
N ILE A 130 -15.10 -11.67 -34.27
CA ILE A 130 -14.34 -10.42 -34.44
C ILE A 130 -13.13 -10.41 -33.53
N ARG A 131 -11.96 -10.10 -34.10
CA ARG A 131 -10.70 -9.87 -33.37
C ARG A 131 -10.27 -8.41 -33.52
N VAL A 132 -10.32 -7.64 -32.43
CA VAL A 132 -9.82 -6.26 -32.38
C VAL A 132 -8.43 -6.24 -31.78
N GLN A 133 -7.47 -5.80 -32.56
CA GLN A 133 -6.06 -5.66 -32.20
C GLN A 133 -5.76 -4.21 -31.76
N PRO A 134 -4.68 -3.96 -31.00
CA PRO A 134 -4.17 -2.60 -30.82
C PRO A 134 -3.85 -1.97 -32.17
N PRO A 135 -3.87 -0.63 -32.30
CA PRO A 135 -3.37 0.02 -33.50
C PRO A 135 -1.88 -0.33 -33.68
N PRO A 136 -1.40 -0.54 -34.92
CA PRO A 136 0.02 -0.81 -35.14
C PRO A 136 0.84 0.37 -34.58
N PRO A 137 1.90 0.11 -33.79
CA PRO A 137 2.70 1.19 -33.22
C PRO A 137 3.32 2.01 -34.35
N LYS A 138 3.30 3.35 -34.19
CA LYS A 138 3.86 4.27 -35.20
C LYS A 138 5.39 4.31 -35.18
N TYR A 139 6.00 3.74 -34.14
CA TYR A 139 7.42 3.42 -34.02
C TYR A 139 7.59 1.89 -34.12
N VAL A 140 8.81 1.43 -34.41
CA VAL A 140 9.11 -0.01 -34.54
C VAL A 140 9.99 -0.46 -33.38
N GLU A 141 9.50 -1.40 -32.58
CA GLU A 141 10.31 -2.13 -31.61
C GLU A 141 11.39 -2.96 -32.32
N ILE A 142 12.62 -2.89 -31.84
CA ILE A 142 13.76 -3.68 -32.33
C ILE A 142 14.54 -4.29 -31.16
N THR A 143 15.04 -5.51 -31.35
CA THR A 143 15.89 -6.15 -30.34
C THR A 143 17.21 -5.37 -30.17
N PRO A 144 17.90 -5.47 -29.02
CA PRO A 144 19.24 -4.90 -28.85
C PRO A 144 20.23 -5.28 -29.95
N ARG A 145 20.14 -6.51 -30.49
CA ARG A 145 21.02 -7.00 -31.55
C ARG A 145 20.70 -6.45 -32.93
N GLU A 146 19.42 -6.19 -33.22
CA GLU A 146 18.99 -5.47 -34.43
C GLU A 146 19.37 -4.00 -34.34
N ALA A 147 19.17 -3.36 -33.18
CA ALA A 147 19.61 -1.99 -32.91
C ALA A 147 21.14 -1.85 -33.06
N TYR A 148 21.92 -2.76 -32.47
CA TYR A 148 23.38 -2.81 -32.65
C TYR A 148 23.77 -2.99 -34.11
N THR A 149 23.07 -3.84 -34.86
CA THR A 149 23.29 -4.03 -36.30
C THR A 149 22.96 -2.76 -37.09
N MET A 150 21.86 -2.08 -36.76
CA MET A 150 21.42 -0.84 -37.40
C MET A 150 22.43 0.30 -37.16
N ILE A 151 22.79 0.54 -35.90
CA ILE A 151 23.74 1.58 -35.44
C ILE A 151 25.13 1.39 -36.08
N ASN A 152 25.58 0.15 -36.28
CA ASN A 152 26.89 -0.15 -36.87
C ASN A 152 26.84 -0.43 -38.39
N SER A 153 25.68 -0.33 -39.04
CA SER A 153 25.57 -0.56 -40.48
C SER A 153 26.10 0.62 -41.29
N THR A 154 26.87 0.35 -42.34
CA THR A 154 27.56 1.40 -43.12
C THR A 154 26.70 2.01 -44.25
N HIS A 155 25.37 1.85 -44.22
CA HIS A 155 24.47 2.25 -45.32
C HIS A 155 23.17 2.95 -44.84
N ASN A 156 22.95 4.15 -45.39
CA ASN A 156 21.74 4.98 -45.34
C ASN A 156 21.25 5.49 -43.97
N GLY A 157 21.55 6.77 -43.73
CA GLY A 157 20.84 7.62 -42.77
C GLY A 157 21.75 8.26 -41.74
N SER A 158 21.43 9.50 -41.34
CA SER A 158 21.80 9.95 -40.00
C SER A 158 20.89 9.22 -39.01
N ILE A 159 21.51 8.41 -38.14
CA ILE A 159 20.83 7.81 -36.98
C ILE A 159 21.06 8.75 -35.80
N LEU A 160 19.97 9.17 -35.16
CA LEU A 160 19.98 9.89 -33.89
C LEU A 160 19.61 8.91 -32.78
N LEU A 161 20.61 8.48 -32.03
CA LEU A 161 20.42 7.61 -30.87
C LEU A 161 20.16 8.48 -29.63
N LEU A 162 19.04 8.27 -28.96
CA LEU A 162 18.61 9.04 -27.78
C LEU A 162 18.59 8.16 -26.53
N ASP A 163 19.23 8.64 -25.47
CA ASP A 163 19.16 8.07 -24.12
C ASP A 163 18.24 8.95 -23.27
N VAL A 164 17.09 8.41 -22.85
CA VAL A 164 16.08 9.17 -22.10
C VAL A 164 16.12 8.90 -20.58
N ARG A 165 17.21 8.29 -20.09
CA ARG A 165 17.51 8.16 -18.65
C ARG A 165 17.94 9.49 -18.04
N SER A 166 18.18 9.51 -16.73
CA SER A 166 18.78 10.66 -16.06
C SER A 166 20.24 10.90 -16.51
N ASP A 167 20.73 12.14 -16.40
CA ASP A 167 22.12 12.48 -16.74
C ASP A 167 23.13 11.60 -15.98
N GLY A 168 22.88 11.35 -14.68
CA GLY A 168 23.73 10.48 -13.86
C GLY A 168 23.85 9.05 -14.41
N GLU A 169 22.74 8.48 -14.90
CA GLU A 169 22.73 7.16 -15.53
C GLU A 169 23.36 7.16 -16.92
N TYR A 170 23.21 8.23 -17.69
CA TYR A 170 23.92 8.41 -18.96
C TYR A 170 25.44 8.43 -18.72
N TYR A 171 25.92 9.23 -17.77
CA TYR A 171 27.35 9.33 -17.46
C TYR A 171 27.91 8.10 -16.72
N SER A 172 27.09 7.29 -16.03
CA SER A 172 27.54 6.00 -15.48
C SER A 172 27.78 4.94 -16.56
N GLY A 173 27.18 5.07 -17.74
CA GLY A 173 27.46 4.25 -18.91
C GLY A 173 26.31 4.24 -19.92
N HIS A 174 26.60 4.45 -21.20
CA HIS A 174 25.60 4.65 -22.29
C HIS A 174 26.02 3.96 -23.59
N ILE A 175 25.06 3.70 -24.49
CA ILE A 175 25.37 3.14 -25.82
C ILE A 175 26.20 4.16 -26.62
N GLN A 176 27.25 3.69 -27.30
CA GLN A 176 28.18 4.57 -28.02
C GLN A 176 27.48 5.41 -29.09
N GLY A 177 27.58 6.74 -28.99
CA GLY A 177 26.94 7.68 -29.90
C GLY A 177 25.53 8.13 -29.50
N ALA A 178 25.03 7.70 -28.34
CA ALA A 178 23.80 8.23 -27.77
C ALA A 178 23.93 9.70 -27.37
N VAL A 179 22.84 10.45 -27.48
CA VAL A 179 22.68 11.81 -26.97
C VAL A 179 21.76 11.77 -25.74
N PRO A 180 22.15 12.38 -24.60
CA PRO A 180 21.27 12.44 -23.43
C PRO A 180 20.11 13.41 -23.70
N LEU A 181 18.89 12.95 -23.48
CA LEU A 181 17.67 13.75 -23.54
C LEU A 181 16.66 13.23 -22.50
N PRO A 182 16.88 13.49 -21.20
CA PRO A 182 16.14 12.85 -20.11
C PRO A 182 14.63 12.96 -20.24
N PHE A 183 13.91 11.86 -19.99
CA PHE A 183 12.45 11.83 -20.15
C PHE A 183 11.72 12.89 -19.31
N SER A 184 12.27 13.25 -18.15
CA SER A 184 11.75 14.30 -17.25
C SER A 184 11.77 15.71 -17.84
N THR A 185 12.66 15.99 -18.81
CA THR A 185 12.73 17.29 -19.51
C THR A 185 12.22 17.22 -20.94
N LEU A 186 11.99 16.01 -21.48
CA LEU A 186 11.66 15.75 -22.88
C LEU A 186 10.55 16.65 -23.44
N SER A 187 9.46 16.86 -22.69
CA SER A 187 8.33 17.71 -23.10
C SER A 187 8.69 19.19 -23.26
N GLU A 188 9.70 19.68 -22.55
CA GLU A 188 10.20 21.06 -22.63
C GLU A 188 11.35 21.17 -23.64
N THR A 189 12.14 20.10 -23.82
CA THR A 189 13.29 20.07 -24.73
C THR A 189 12.97 19.59 -26.14
N MET A 190 11.73 19.19 -26.46
CA MET A 190 11.33 18.77 -27.82
C MET A 190 11.68 19.83 -28.90
N ASP A 191 11.67 21.12 -28.56
CA ASP A 191 12.04 22.19 -29.49
C ASP A 191 13.50 22.08 -29.99
N GLN A 192 14.39 21.43 -29.24
CA GLN A 192 15.77 21.15 -29.66
C GLN A 192 15.84 20.15 -30.84
N LEU A 193 14.77 19.38 -31.07
CA LEU A 193 14.64 18.43 -32.18
C LEU A 193 13.90 19.02 -33.40
N ASN A 194 13.38 20.26 -33.33
CA ASN A 194 12.62 20.84 -34.44
C ASN A 194 13.45 21.06 -35.72
N ASP A 195 14.73 21.42 -35.59
CA ASP A 195 15.66 21.63 -36.72
C ASP A 195 16.20 20.31 -37.33
N THR A 196 15.81 19.15 -36.80
CA THR A 196 16.24 17.83 -37.32
C THR A 196 15.38 17.40 -38.51
N ASP A 197 16.00 16.87 -39.58
CA ASP A 197 15.29 16.34 -40.75
C ASP A 197 14.27 15.27 -40.33
N LYS A 198 13.02 15.43 -40.75
CA LYS A 198 11.92 14.52 -40.40
C LYS A 198 12.03 13.13 -41.07
N ASN A 199 13.02 12.93 -41.95
CA ASN A 199 13.44 11.62 -42.46
C ASN A 199 14.62 10.99 -41.69
N THR A 200 15.18 11.66 -40.67
CA THR A 200 16.19 11.09 -39.76
C THR A 200 15.64 9.86 -39.05
N THR A 201 16.48 8.83 -38.91
CA THR A 201 16.16 7.63 -38.12
C THR A 201 16.45 7.92 -36.66
N ILE A 202 15.43 7.93 -35.81
CA ILE A 202 15.57 8.07 -34.37
C ILE A 202 15.51 6.68 -33.73
N VAL A 203 16.51 6.34 -32.94
CA VAL A 203 16.52 5.13 -32.09
C VAL A 203 16.52 5.60 -30.65
N VAL A 204 15.61 5.12 -29.82
CA VAL A 204 15.47 5.55 -28.42
C VAL A 204 15.68 4.34 -27.51
N TYR A 205 16.32 4.58 -26.36
CA TYR A 205 16.37 3.59 -25.29
C TYR A 205 16.32 4.26 -23.92
N SER A 206 15.99 3.44 -22.92
CA SER A 206 16.03 3.79 -21.51
C SER A 206 16.67 2.64 -20.73
N ARG A 207 16.60 2.62 -19.40
CA ARG A 207 17.19 1.55 -18.58
C ARG A 207 16.58 0.18 -18.90
N SER A 208 15.24 0.10 -18.92
CA SER A 208 14.45 -1.14 -19.09
C SER A 208 13.57 -1.14 -20.36
N GLY A 209 13.77 -0.18 -21.26
CA GLY A 209 12.95 -0.01 -22.47
C GLY A 209 11.69 0.86 -22.24
N TYR A 210 11.02 0.73 -21.09
CA TYR A 210 9.71 1.36 -20.81
C TYR A 210 9.66 2.90 -20.98
N LEU A 211 10.66 3.65 -20.50
CA LEU A 211 10.68 5.11 -20.74
C LEU A 211 11.05 5.46 -22.21
N GLY A 212 11.68 4.53 -22.92
CA GLY A 212 11.95 4.65 -24.36
C GLY A 212 10.67 4.51 -25.18
N GLU A 213 9.79 3.57 -24.81
CA GLU A 213 8.44 3.41 -25.36
C GLU A 213 7.65 4.73 -25.27
N LYS A 214 7.58 5.33 -24.08
CA LYS A 214 6.86 6.60 -23.85
C LYS A 214 7.53 7.80 -24.51
N ALA A 215 8.86 7.82 -24.62
CA ALA A 215 9.57 8.82 -25.41
C ALA A 215 9.25 8.69 -26.91
N CYS A 216 9.21 7.47 -27.45
CA CYS A 216 8.84 7.21 -28.85
C CYS A 216 7.41 7.66 -29.18
N GLU A 217 6.45 7.47 -28.27
CA GLU A 217 5.08 8.01 -28.40
C GLU A 217 5.07 9.54 -28.55
N ILE A 218 5.81 10.25 -27.71
CA ILE A 218 5.93 11.72 -27.75
C ILE A 218 6.63 12.16 -29.05
N ILE A 219 7.79 11.57 -29.36
CA ILE A 219 8.62 11.93 -30.52
C ILE A 219 7.87 11.69 -31.84
N THR A 220 7.10 10.62 -31.95
CA THR A 220 6.39 10.30 -33.19
C THR A 220 5.24 11.26 -33.50
N ASN A 221 4.69 11.95 -32.49
CA ASN A 221 3.74 13.04 -32.70
C ASN A 221 4.41 14.31 -33.30
N SER A 222 5.74 14.42 -33.28
CA SER A 222 6.52 15.55 -33.85
C SER A 222 6.94 15.38 -35.33
N SER A 223 6.21 14.53 -36.07
CA SER A 223 6.31 14.32 -37.53
C SER A 223 7.54 13.57 -38.08
N PHE A 224 8.33 12.90 -37.23
CA PHE A 224 9.39 11.99 -37.71
C PHE A 224 8.81 10.69 -38.29
N LYS A 225 9.44 10.14 -39.35
CA LYS A 225 8.94 8.96 -40.08
C LYS A 225 9.55 7.62 -39.67
N HIS A 226 10.69 7.65 -39.00
CA HIS A 226 11.52 6.48 -38.72
C HIS A 226 11.95 6.53 -37.26
N VAL A 227 11.08 6.04 -36.38
CA VAL A 227 11.29 6.02 -34.93
C VAL A 227 11.32 4.56 -34.48
N TYR A 228 12.31 4.22 -33.65
CA TYR A 228 12.55 2.87 -33.16
C TYR A 228 12.82 2.89 -31.65
N ASN A 229 12.34 1.88 -30.93
CA ASN A 229 12.64 1.66 -29.51
C ASN A 229 13.51 0.40 -29.36
N ILE A 230 14.47 0.41 -28.43
CA ILE A 230 15.27 -0.78 -28.11
C ILE A 230 14.54 -1.59 -27.02
N GLN A 231 14.10 -2.80 -27.37
CA GLN A 231 13.49 -3.76 -26.45
C GLN A 231 14.41 -4.04 -25.26
N GLY A 232 13.84 -4.04 -24.05
CA GLY A 232 14.57 -4.20 -22.78
C GLY A 232 15.58 -3.09 -22.44
N GLY A 233 15.78 -2.11 -23.33
CA GLY A 233 16.67 -0.97 -23.14
C GLY A 233 18.13 -1.34 -22.91
N LEU A 234 18.81 -0.56 -22.07
CA LEU A 234 20.23 -0.78 -21.77
C LEU A 234 20.47 -2.07 -20.98
N LEU A 235 19.52 -2.51 -20.14
CA LEU A 235 19.65 -3.75 -19.37
C LEU A 235 19.75 -4.97 -20.29
N GLU A 236 18.87 -5.09 -21.29
CA GLU A 236 18.92 -6.20 -22.24
C GLU A 236 20.06 -6.05 -23.25
N TRP A 237 20.46 -4.82 -23.61
CA TRP A 237 21.68 -4.57 -24.39
C TRP A 237 22.93 -5.11 -23.67
N ILE A 238 23.09 -4.83 -22.37
CA ILE A 238 24.17 -5.39 -21.56
C ILE A 238 24.01 -6.90 -21.39
N GLY A 239 22.79 -7.40 -21.17
CA GLY A 239 22.48 -8.83 -21.06
C GLY A 239 22.73 -9.66 -22.33
N GLN A 240 22.95 -9.01 -23.48
CA GLN A 240 23.36 -9.64 -24.74
C GLN A 240 24.86 -9.41 -25.07
N ASP A 241 25.68 -9.02 -24.08
CA ASP A 241 27.11 -8.67 -24.19
C ASP A 241 27.42 -7.56 -25.21
N LEU A 242 26.47 -6.65 -25.46
CA LEU A 242 26.65 -5.56 -26.42
C LEU A 242 27.38 -4.36 -25.78
N PRO A 243 28.31 -3.70 -26.49
CA PRO A 243 29.25 -2.76 -25.90
C PRO A 243 28.60 -1.45 -25.44
N VAL A 244 29.10 -0.90 -24.33
CA VAL A 244 28.71 0.39 -23.75
C VAL A 244 29.93 1.29 -23.54
N THR A 245 29.71 2.60 -23.61
CA THR A 245 30.71 3.64 -23.32
C THR A 245 30.78 3.86 -21.82
N GLN A 246 31.89 3.43 -21.22
CA GLN A 246 32.24 3.72 -19.82
C GLN A 246 32.77 5.17 -19.68
N PRO A 247 32.58 5.84 -18.52
CA PRO A 247 33.01 7.21 -18.32
C PRO A 247 34.53 7.42 -18.44
N ARG A 248 34.93 8.59 -18.95
CA ARG A 248 36.31 9.08 -18.83
C ARG A 248 36.51 9.75 -17.46
N TYR A 249 37.09 8.98 -16.53
CA TYR A 249 37.80 9.34 -15.29
C TYR A 249 37.53 10.70 -14.59
N PRO A 250 37.28 10.72 -13.26
CA PRO A 250 37.23 11.94 -12.47
C PRO A 250 38.60 12.64 -12.32
N ASP A 251 38.55 13.91 -11.92
CA ASP A 251 39.68 14.86 -11.97
C ASP A 251 40.90 14.45 -11.11
N PRO A 252 42.15 14.69 -11.58
CA PRO A 252 43.38 14.45 -10.81
C PRO A 252 43.42 15.07 -9.40
N VAL A 253 42.82 16.24 -9.17
CA VAL A 253 42.79 16.89 -7.85
C VAL A 253 42.00 16.06 -6.85
N HIS A 254 40.86 15.49 -7.26
CA HIS A 254 40.05 14.61 -6.40
C HIS A 254 40.85 13.38 -5.97
N ASN A 255 41.57 12.75 -6.91
CA ASN A 255 42.46 11.62 -6.62
C ASN A 255 43.60 11.98 -5.65
N MET A 256 44.15 13.21 -5.70
CA MET A 256 45.19 13.67 -4.77
C MET A 256 44.66 13.93 -3.35
N VAL A 257 43.44 14.46 -3.21
CA VAL A 257 42.77 14.62 -1.91
C VAL A 257 42.48 13.24 -1.31
N TYR A 258 41.79 12.38 -2.07
CA TYR A 258 41.40 11.03 -1.65
C TYR A 258 42.61 10.16 -1.24
N SER A 259 43.65 10.10 -2.07
CA SER A 259 44.85 9.30 -1.77
C SER A 259 45.68 9.84 -0.59
N SER A 260 45.50 11.10 -0.17
CA SER A 260 46.11 11.62 1.06
C SER A 260 45.33 11.17 2.30
N LEU A 261 44.00 11.27 2.25
CA LEU A 261 43.11 10.92 3.36
C LEU A 261 43.13 9.41 3.65
N VAL A 262 43.12 8.57 2.62
CA VAL A 262 43.28 7.09 2.72
C VAL A 262 44.64 6.66 3.32
N ASN A 263 45.61 7.57 3.41
CA ASN A 263 46.87 7.36 4.14
C ASN A 263 46.89 8.10 5.50
N ASN A 264 45.72 8.35 6.10
CA ASN A 264 45.46 9.11 7.33
C ASN A 264 46.22 10.44 7.43
N THR A 265 46.45 11.10 6.29
CA THR A 265 47.19 12.37 6.21
C THR A 265 46.22 13.52 5.93
N PRO A 266 46.00 14.46 6.89
CA PRO A 266 45.14 15.61 6.69
C PRO A 266 45.51 16.44 5.46
N VAL A 267 44.49 17.00 4.79
CA VAL A 267 44.66 17.77 3.55
C VAL A 267 44.32 19.24 3.77
N PHE A 268 45.21 20.12 3.33
CA PHE A 268 44.98 21.55 3.24
C PHE A 268 44.83 21.94 1.76
N LEU A 269 43.61 22.24 1.34
CA LEU A 269 43.24 22.49 -0.05
C LEU A 269 42.96 23.99 -0.25
N PHE A 270 43.74 24.64 -1.11
CA PHE A 270 43.71 26.10 -1.31
C PHE A 270 43.26 26.48 -2.73
N PHE A 271 42.07 27.06 -2.86
CA PHE A 271 41.50 27.56 -4.10
C PHE A 271 41.85 29.04 -4.33
N TYR A 272 42.38 29.37 -5.51
CA TYR A 272 42.81 30.73 -5.87
C TYR A 272 42.60 31.05 -7.37
N HIS A 273 42.49 32.34 -7.71
CA HIS A 273 42.54 32.89 -9.07
C HIS A 273 43.94 33.42 -9.42
N THR A 274 44.31 33.48 -10.70
CA THR A 274 45.71 33.75 -11.07
C THR A 274 46.14 35.21 -10.98
N LYS A 275 47.39 35.40 -10.53
CA LYS A 275 48.42 36.41 -10.89
C LYS A 275 48.09 37.93 -10.91
N TYR A 276 46.84 38.35 -10.93
CA TYR A 276 46.43 39.76 -11.05
C TYR A 276 45.75 40.28 -9.78
N TYR A 277 45.19 39.39 -8.94
CA TYR A 277 44.56 39.77 -7.69
C TYR A 277 45.59 39.82 -6.55
N GLN A 278 46.05 41.03 -6.20
CA GLN A 278 47.14 41.26 -5.24
C GLN A 278 46.87 40.67 -3.85
N GLN A 279 45.60 40.55 -3.44
CA GLN A 279 45.22 39.95 -2.16
C GLN A 279 45.40 38.42 -2.17
N CYS A 280 45.07 37.73 -3.27
CA CYS A 280 45.34 36.29 -3.42
C CYS A 280 46.84 35.98 -3.42
N ILE A 281 47.66 36.86 -4.02
CA ILE A 281 49.13 36.78 -3.99
C ILE A 281 49.70 37.00 -2.58
N ASN A 282 49.00 37.73 -1.71
CA ASN A 282 49.40 37.90 -0.32
C ASN A 282 48.93 36.72 0.55
N GLN A 283 47.76 36.16 0.26
CA GLN A 283 47.26 34.94 0.90
C GLN A 283 48.14 33.72 0.58
N SER A 284 48.56 33.55 -0.69
CA SER A 284 49.40 32.42 -1.08
C SER A 284 50.73 32.41 -0.34
N LYS A 285 51.39 33.57 -0.17
CA LYS A 285 52.63 33.69 0.62
C LYS A 285 52.45 33.24 2.07
N ILE A 286 51.29 33.52 2.68
CA ILE A 286 50.98 33.06 4.03
C ILE A 286 50.84 31.53 4.06
N VAL A 287 50.17 30.93 3.06
CA VAL A 287 50.05 29.48 2.92
C VAL A 287 51.43 28.84 2.65
N ASP A 288 52.26 29.43 1.80
CA ASP A 288 53.61 28.96 1.48
C ASP A 288 54.56 28.99 2.70
N GLU A 289 54.45 30.02 3.55
CA GLU A 289 55.17 30.11 4.83
C GLU A 289 54.67 29.10 5.88
N LEU A 290 53.39 28.71 5.83
CA LEU A 290 52.83 27.68 6.72
C LEU A 290 53.19 26.28 6.23
N ARG A 291 53.12 26.04 4.92
CA ARG A 291 53.53 24.80 4.27
C ARG A 291 54.94 24.37 4.73
N GLN A 292 55.90 25.29 4.73
CA GLN A 292 57.28 25.02 5.21
C GLN A 292 57.38 24.57 6.68
N LYS A 293 56.36 24.82 7.53
CA LYS A 293 56.28 24.33 8.92
C LYS A 293 55.53 22.98 9.02
N TYR A 294 54.57 22.71 8.14
CA TYR A 294 53.60 21.61 8.33
C TYR A 294 53.57 20.53 7.23
N GLU A 295 54.27 20.68 6.10
CA GLU A 295 54.17 19.75 4.95
C GLU A 295 54.71 18.33 5.21
N VAL A 296 55.29 18.09 6.40
CA VAL A 296 55.66 16.74 6.88
C VAL A 296 54.45 15.98 7.45
N ASN A 297 53.43 16.70 7.93
CA ASN A 297 52.28 16.14 8.65
C ASN A 297 50.94 16.42 7.97
N ILE A 298 50.89 17.34 6.99
CA ILE A 298 49.67 17.78 6.29
C ILE A 298 49.99 17.94 4.80
N THR A 299 49.17 17.36 3.92
CA THR A 299 49.32 17.50 2.46
C THR A 299 48.73 18.82 1.97
N PHE A 300 49.56 19.71 1.41
CA PHE A 300 49.11 20.99 0.84
C PHE A 300 48.84 20.87 -0.67
N ILE A 301 47.59 21.07 -1.08
CA ILE A 301 47.13 21.02 -2.47
C ILE A 301 46.65 22.42 -2.89
N TYR A 302 47.10 22.88 -4.06
CA TYR A 302 46.84 24.24 -4.57
C TYR A 302 46.03 24.15 -5.86
N VAL A 303 44.81 24.68 -5.87
CA VAL A 303 43.89 24.60 -7.01
C VAL A 303 43.69 25.99 -7.62
N ASN A 304 44.12 26.15 -8.87
CA ASN A 304 43.79 27.33 -9.65
C ASN A 304 42.35 27.21 -10.19
N GLY A 305 41.39 27.86 -9.54
CA GLY A 305 39.97 27.78 -9.91
C GLY A 305 39.69 28.20 -11.36
N GLU A 306 40.46 29.18 -11.84
CA GLU A 306 40.41 29.73 -13.20
C GLU A 306 40.68 28.68 -14.30
N ASN A 307 41.40 27.60 -13.96
CA ASN A 307 41.72 26.50 -14.89
C ASN A 307 40.99 25.18 -14.55
N ASN A 308 40.32 25.08 -13.39
CA ASN A 308 39.76 23.83 -12.85
C ASN A 308 38.30 24.05 -12.44
N ALA A 309 37.48 24.53 -13.37
CA ALA A 309 36.08 24.88 -13.13
C ALA A 309 35.23 23.70 -12.64
N THR A 310 35.48 22.48 -13.13
CA THR A 310 34.78 21.27 -12.67
C THR A 310 35.10 20.95 -11.22
N VAL A 311 36.37 21.06 -10.79
CA VAL A 311 36.76 20.89 -9.38
C VAL A 311 36.14 21.99 -8.51
N THR A 312 36.11 23.22 -9.02
CA THR A 312 35.46 24.37 -8.36
C THR A 312 33.98 24.11 -8.09
N GLN A 313 33.25 23.54 -9.06
CA GLN A 313 31.84 23.18 -8.92
C GLN A 313 31.64 22.01 -7.96
N ASN A 314 32.47 20.97 -8.03
CA ASN A 314 32.38 19.79 -7.16
C ASN A 314 32.66 20.10 -5.67
N PHE A 315 33.33 21.22 -5.38
CA PHE A 315 33.56 21.73 -4.03
C PHE A 315 32.71 22.98 -3.70
N ASP A 316 31.72 23.35 -4.54
CA ASP A 316 30.85 24.54 -4.39
C ASP A 316 31.60 25.85 -4.05
N VAL A 317 32.74 26.09 -4.69
CA VAL A 317 33.61 27.24 -4.39
C VAL A 317 33.06 28.50 -5.08
N ARG A 318 32.20 29.22 -4.35
CA ARG A 318 31.48 30.43 -4.84
C ARG A 318 32.29 31.73 -4.79
N VAL A 319 33.37 31.77 -4.00
CA VAL A 319 34.20 32.97 -3.74
C VAL A 319 35.68 32.57 -3.71
N TYR A 320 36.59 33.53 -3.88
CA TYR A 320 38.04 33.28 -3.81
C TYR A 320 38.79 34.38 -3.03
N PRO A 321 39.90 34.02 -2.35
CA PRO A 321 40.40 32.67 -2.16
C PRO A 321 39.60 31.91 -1.11
N THR A 322 39.55 30.58 -1.21
CA THR A 322 38.88 29.71 -0.24
C THR A 322 39.81 28.56 0.17
N ILE A 323 39.74 28.20 1.44
CA ILE A 323 40.57 27.16 2.06
C ILE A 323 39.65 26.07 2.60
N TYR A 324 39.95 24.81 2.30
CA TYR A 324 39.41 23.67 3.03
C TYR A 324 40.52 23.02 3.85
N VAL A 325 40.19 22.67 5.09
CA VAL A 325 40.96 21.71 5.88
C VAL A 325 40.11 20.44 5.95
N VAL A 326 40.63 19.33 5.46
CA VAL A 326 39.94 18.03 5.41
C VAL A 326 40.70 17.02 6.26
N VAL A 327 40.00 16.35 7.18
CA VAL A 327 40.52 15.25 7.99
C VAL A 327 39.67 14.01 7.76
N ASP A 328 40.27 12.83 7.93
CA ASP A 328 39.52 11.58 7.96
C ASP A 328 38.89 11.37 9.35
N HIS A 329 37.69 10.80 9.39
CA HIS A 329 36.93 10.54 10.62
C HIS A 329 36.31 9.13 10.50
N ASN A 330 36.93 8.19 11.22
CA ASN A 330 36.82 6.73 10.97
C ASN A 330 35.40 6.16 10.88
N ASP A 331 34.40 6.83 11.46
CA ASP A 331 33.01 6.36 11.56
C ASP A 331 31.98 7.31 10.92
N LEU A 332 32.40 8.39 10.24
CA LEU A 332 31.50 9.41 9.63
C LEU A 332 31.94 9.93 8.24
N GLY A 333 33.08 9.49 7.71
CA GLY A 333 33.64 9.98 6.45
C GLY A 333 34.39 11.32 6.60
N PHE A 334 34.80 11.92 5.48
CA PHE A 334 35.74 13.04 5.49
C PHE A 334 35.12 14.34 6.04
N LEU A 335 35.65 14.79 7.18
CA LEU A 335 35.17 15.99 7.87
C LEU A 335 35.96 17.20 7.37
N TYR A 336 35.30 18.13 6.68
CA TYR A 336 35.91 19.34 6.16
C TYR A 336 35.44 20.62 6.87
N THR A 337 36.33 21.61 6.98
CA THR A 337 35.97 22.98 7.37
C THR A 337 36.36 23.95 6.26
N GLU A 338 35.38 24.70 5.78
CA GLU A 338 35.52 25.73 4.76
C GLU A 338 35.83 27.10 5.38
N PHE A 339 36.81 27.81 4.80
CA PHE A 339 37.13 29.20 5.14
C PHE A 339 37.09 30.06 3.88
N ASN A 340 35.96 30.76 3.68
CA ASN A 340 35.77 31.69 2.59
C ASN A 340 36.50 33.02 2.85
N GLY A 341 37.40 33.40 1.95
CA GLY A 341 38.10 34.69 1.96
C GLY A 341 39.43 34.73 2.73
N PHE A 342 39.90 35.96 2.99
CA PHE A 342 41.27 36.24 3.44
C PHE A 342 41.46 35.95 4.94
N THR A 343 41.83 34.71 5.26
CA THR A 343 42.12 34.27 6.64
C THR A 343 43.55 34.63 7.06
N ASN A 344 43.72 35.29 8.20
CA ASN A 344 45.03 35.76 8.66
C ASN A 344 45.96 34.61 9.11
N LYS A 345 47.28 34.85 9.08
CA LYS A 345 48.31 33.85 9.43
C LYS A 345 48.14 33.27 10.84
N SER A 346 47.76 34.07 11.84
CA SER A 346 47.61 33.57 13.21
C SER A 346 46.49 32.55 13.33
N THR A 347 45.34 32.82 12.69
CA THR A 347 44.21 31.89 12.66
C THR A 347 44.58 30.58 11.96
N LEU A 348 45.20 30.65 10.77
CA LEU A 348 45.64 29.44 10.05
C LEU A 348 46.72 28.65 10.81
N THR A 349 47.65 29.33 11.49
CA THR A 349 48.65 28.66 12.35
C THR A 349 47.97 27.90 13.48
N SER A 350 46.98 28.50 14.16
CA SER A 350 46.25 27.86 15.25
C SER A 350 45.43 26.63 14.79
N ILE A 351 44.84 26.69 13.59
CA ILE A 351 44.10 25.55 13.02
C ILE A 351 45.06 24.40 12.69
N LEU A 352 46.20 24.68 12.05
CA LEU A 352 47.19 23.66 11.71
C LEU A 352 47.88 23.07 12.95
N ASP A 353 48.20 23.90 13.96
CA ASP A 353 48.68 23.41 15.25
C ASP A 353 47.59 22.59 15.98
N PHE A 354 46.30 22.89 15.84
CA PHE A 354 45.23 22.04 16.40
C PHE A 354 45.15 20.67 15.70
N VAL A 355 45.12 20.64 14.35
CA VAL A 355 45.01 19.41 13.56
C VAL A 355 46.23 18.50 13.73
N VAL A 356 47.44 19.04 13.88
CA VAL A 356 48.65 18.23 14.09
C VAL A 356 48.76 17.62 15.50
N ASN A 357 48.20 18.27 16.53
CA ASN A 357 48.42 17.89 17.93
C ASN A 357 47.26 17.12 18.59
N ASN A 358 46.17 16.83 17.87
CA ASN A 358 45.04 16.05 18.38
C ASN A 358 44.80 14.82 17.50
N SER A 359 44.41 13.71 18.13
CA SER A 359 44.12 12.43 17.45
C SER A 359 42.64 12.04 17.47
N ASP A 360 41.81 12.85 18.13
CA ASP A 360 40.35 12.76 18.15
C ASP A 360 39.81 14.15 17.80
N TYR A 361 39.24 14.28 16.61
CA TYR A 361 38.83 15.57 16.04
C TYR A 361 37.40 15.97 16.45
N SER A 362 36.63 15.06 17.04
CA SER A 362 35.20 15.19 17.31
C SER A 362 34.84 16.38 18.20
N LEU A 363 35.45 16.47 19.40
CA LEU A 363 35.12 17.49 20.40
C LEU A 363 35.66 18.88 20.08
N GLY A 364 36.84 18.99 19.46
CA GLY A 364 37.54 20.26 19.33
C GLY A 364 36.93 21.21 18.27
N LEU A 365 36.61 20.68 17.09
CA LEU A 365 35.99 21.46 16.02
C LEU A 365 34.55 21.87 16.37
N TYR A 366 33.80 20.98 17.02
CA TYR A 366 32.40 21.24 17.43
C TYR A 366 32.30 22.34 18.52
N GLN A 367 33.25 22.39 19.46
CA GLN A 367 33.35 23.51 20.40
C GLN A 367 33.80 24.82 19.72
N TRP A 368 34.63 24.74 18.67
CA TRP A 368 35.11 25.92 17.94
C TRP A 368 34.02 26.58 17.09
N GLN A 369 33.16 25.78 16.41
CA GLN A 369 32.03 26.29 15.63
C GLN A 369 31.07 27.17 16.46
N ARG A 370 30.82 26.83 17.74
CA ARG A 370 30.01 27.67 18.65
C ARG A 370 30.61 29.06 18.95
N SER A 371 31.85 29.34 18.55
CA SER A 371 32.52 30.63 18.79
C SER A 371 32.40 31.65 17.64
N MET A 372 31.91 31.26 16.45
CA MET A 372 31.72 32.18 15.32
C MET A 372 30.34 32.04 14.67
N LEU A 373 29.49 33.04 14.87
CA LEU A 373 28.15 33.14 14.28
C LEU A 373 28.19 33.59 12.81
N ILE A 374 28.14 32.64 11.87
CA ILE A 374 27.65 32.86 10.49
C ILE A 374 26.79 31.65 10.08
N HIS A 375 25.64 31.89 9.44
CA HIS A 375 24.77 30.83 8.93
C HIS A 375 25.38 30.17 7.67
N HIS A 376 25.41 28.84 7.63
CA HIS A 376 24.81 27.95 6.62
C HIS A 376 25.10 26.48 7.01
N HIS A 377 24.23 25.53 6.66
CA HIS A 377 24.52 24.10 6.80
C HIS A 377 25.22 23.58 5.53
N PRO A 378 26.33 22.83 5.64
CA PRO A 378 26.97 22.21 4.48
C PRO A 378 26.25 20.91 4.06
N PRO A 379 26.25 20.54 2.76
CA PRO A 379 25.77 19.25 2.30
C PRO A 379 26.78 18.13 2.61
N VAL A 380 26.27 16.94 2.91
CA VAL A 380 27.06 15.70 2.95
C VAL A 380 27.16 15.14 1.52
N VAL A 381 28.38 14.83 1.07
CA VAL A 381 28.64 14.25 -0.25
C VAL A 381 29.14 12.80 -0.05
N PRO A 382 28.37 11.78 -0.44
CA PRO A 382 28.85 10.39 -0.45
C PRO A 382 29.99 10.23 -1.47
N VAL A 383 31.07 9.57 -1.06
CA VAL A 383 32.18 9.18 -1.94
C VAL A 383 32.30 7.66 -1.92
N ASP A 384 31.91 7.02 -3.02
CA ASP A 384 31.95 5.56 -3.13
C ASP A 384 33.39 5.05 -3.38
N VAL A 385 33.73 3.92 -2.76
CA VAL A 385 35.11 3.53 -2.41
C VAL A 385 35.68 2.55 -3.44
N GLY A 386 35.94 3.08 -4.64
CA GLY A 386 36.59 2.35 -5.73
C GLY A 386 38.04 1.93 -5.42
N LYS A 387 38.23 0.74 -4.82
CA LYS A 387 39.54 0.20 -4.43
C LYS A 387 40.44 -0.17 -5.63
N GLN A 388 41.30 0.74 -6.05
CA GLN A 388 42.56 0.42 -6.74
C GLN A 388 43.77 0.85 -5.92
N VAL A 389 44.56 -0.11 -5.44
CA VAL A 389 45.81 0.10 -4.70
C VAL A 389 46.99 -0.29 -5.59
N LEU A 390 47.93 0.63 -5.81
CA LEU A 390 49.21 0.33 -6.45
C LEU A 390 50.28 -0.03 -5.42
N HIS A 391 51.15 -0.99 -5.77
CA HIS A 391 51.93 -1.77 -4.80
C HIS A 391 53.19 -1.09 -4.25
N THR A 392 53.52 -1.46 -3.00
CA THR A 392 54.91 -1.58 -2.52
C THR A 392 55.25 -2.96 -1.93
N GLY A 393 54.25 -3.77 -1.56
CA GLY A 393 54.44 -5.13 -1.05
C GLY A 393 54.60 -6.21 -2.14
N LYS A 394 55.08 -7.40 -1.75
CA LYS A 394 54.94 -8.61 -2.57
C LYS A 394 53.48 -9.06 -2.54
N THR A 395 52.93 -9.37 -3.70
CA THR A 395 51.52 -9.73 -3.89
C THR A 395 51.37 -11.22 -4.16
N ARG A 396 50.32 -11.83 -3.63
CA ARG A 396 49.91 -13.20 -3.93
C ARG A 396 49.19 -13.24 -5.29
N VAL A 397 49.44 -14.29 -6.07
CA VAL A 397 48.91 -14.44 -7.44
C VAL A 397 48.99 -15.90 -7.88
N ILE A 398 48.04 -16.34 -8.70
CA ILE A 398 48.01 -17.63 -9.36
C ILE A 398 48.42 -17.43 -10.82
N ILE A 399 49.33 -18.26 -11.32
CA ILE A 399 49.78 -18.27 -12.71
C ILE A 399 49.18 -19.51 -13.38
N ARG A 400 48.62 -19.35 -14.58
CA ARG A 400 48.17 -20.44 -15.44
C ARG A 400 49.04 -20.52 -16.70
N TYR A 401 49.45 -21.74 -17.08
CA TYR A 401 50.17 -22.02 -18.32
C TYR A 401 49.20 -22.27 -19.49
N ARG A 402 49.71 -22.49 -20.72
CA ARG A 402 48.87 -22.71 -21.92
C ARG A 402 48.82 -24.19 -22.31
N ASP A 403 47.62 -24.79 -22.24
CA ASP A 403 47.14 -26.12 -22.67
C ASP A 403 48.08 -27.04 -23.49
N SER A 404 49.30 -27.30 -23.03
CA SER A 404 50.32 -28.00 -23.84
C SER A 404 51.54 -28.49 -23.07
N MET A 405 51.53 -28.48 -21.72
CA MET A 405 52.75 -28.61 -20.91
C MET A 405 52.67 -29.61 -19.73
N GLU A 406 51.73 -30.56 -19.73
CA GLU A 406 51.70 -31.73 -18.82
C GLU A 406 53.09 -32.33 -18.55
N ASP A 407 53.91 -32.52 -19.59
CA ASP A 407 55.25 -33.14 -19.51
C ASP A 407 56.38 -32.23 -18.92
N ASP A 408 56.23 -30.89 -18.85
CA ASP A 408 57.31 -29.96 -18.41
C ASP A 408 56.96 -29.09 -17.18
N PHE A 409 55.75 -29.20 -16.62
CA PHE A 409 55.26 -28.41 -15.47
C PHE A 409 56.29 -28.24 -14.33
N VAL A 410 56.99 -29.32 -13.95
CA VAL A 410 57.97 -29.35 -12.85
C VAL A 410 59.26 -28.58 -13.18
N ASN A 411 59.60 -28.44 -14.46
CA ASN A 411 60.69 -27.56 -14.91
C ASN A 411 60.21 -26.11 -15.02
N TYR A 412 58.97 -25.86 -15.47
CA TYR A 412 58.39 -24.51 -15.50
C TYR A 412 58.34 -23.87 -14.12
N THR A 413 57.77 -24.60 -13.16
CA THR A 413 57.63 -24.15 -11.77
C THR A 413 59.00 -23.95 -11.09
N ARG A 414 60.09 -24.51 -11.64
CA ARG A 414 61.48 -24.19 -11.25
C ARG A 414 61.97 -22.88 -11.86
N ARG A 415 61.74 -22.64 -13.16
CA ARG A 415 62.05 -21.35 -13.83
C ARG A 415 61.39 -20.17 -13.11
N LEU A 416 60.15 -20.32 -12.64
CA LEU A 416 59.46 -19.33 -11.82
C LEU A 416 60.19 -19.04 -10.49
N LYS A 417 60.58 -20.10 -9.76
CA LYS A 417 61.35 -19.99 -8.49
C LYS A 417 62.70 -19.30 -8.71
N GLU A 418 63.36 -19.57 -9.83
CA GLU A 418 64.62 -18.92 -10.24
C GLU A 418 64.43 -17.42 -10.60
N ASN A 419 63.31 -17.06 -11.22
CA ASN A 419 62.89 -15.67 -11.47
C ASN A 419 62.36 -14.93 -10.21
N GLY A 420 62.42 -15.55 -9.03
CA GLY A 420 62.04 -14.91 -7.76
C GLY A 420 60.55 -15.00 -7.39
N PHE A 421 59.78 -15.82 -8.10
CA PHE A 421 58.40 -16.16 -7.74
C PHE A 421 58.38 -17.19 -6.60
N ILE A 422 57.83 -16.82 -5.44
CA ILE A 422 57.76 -17.71 -4.27
C ILE A 422 56.50 -18.56 -4.38
N VAL A 423 56.61 -19.74 -5.00
CA VAL A 423 55.52 -20.71 -5.07
C VAL A 423 55.07 -21.12 -3.67
N THR A 424 53.75 -21.08 -3.44
CA THR A 424 53.09 -21.54 -2.22
C THR A 424 52.30 -22.82 -2.43
N GLN A 425 51.75 -23.06 -3.62
CA GLN A 425 51.00 -24.28 -3.94
C GLN A 425 51.02 -24.55 -5.45
N GLU A 426 51.06 -25.83 -5.84
CA GLU A 426 51.18 -26.30 -7.22
C GLU A 426 49.92 -27.12 -7.58
N PHE A 427 49.35 -26.89 -8.77
CA PHE A 427 48.12 -27.50 -9.26
C PHE A 427 48.37 -28.11 -10.65
N PRO A 428 49.00 -29.31 -10.73
CA PRO A 428 49.45 -29.88 -12.00
C PRO A 428 48.29 -30.19 -12.95
N ASP A 429 47.23 -30.82 -12.42
CA ASP A 429 46.06 -31.28 -13.18
C ASP A 429 45.19 -30.14 -13.76
N GLN A 430 45.54 -28.87 -13.47
CA GLN A 430 44.88 -27.67 -13.97
C GLN A 430 45.88 -26.67 -14.60
N GLU A 431 47.11 -27.12 -14.89
CA GLU A 431 48.24 -26.30 -15.39
C GLU A 431 48.42 -24.96 -14.64
N MET A 432 48.30 -24.97 -13.30
CA MET A 432 48.34 -23.76 -12.45
C MET A 432 49.35 -23.83 -11.30
N VAL A 433 49.81 -22.65 -10.86
CA VAL A 433 50.66 -22.50 -9.67
C VAL A 433 50.34 -21.20 -8.90
N ALA A 434 50.06 -21.32 -7.61
CA ALA A 434 49.87 -20.18 -6.71
C ALA A 434 51.18 -19.81 -6.01
N GLY A 435 51.43 -18.51 -5.84
CA GLY A 435 52.62 -18.02 -5.15
C GLY A 435 52.62 -16.52 -4.90
N VAL A 436 53.78 -15.98 -4.54
CA VAL A 436 53.97 -14.59 -4.12
C VAL A 436 55.13 -13.96 -4.87
N MET A 437 54.91 -12.80 -5.49
CA MET A 437 55.96 -12.07 -6.22
C MET A 437 55.86 -10.55 -6.06
N SER A 438 56.97 -9.84 -6.31
CA SER A 438 56.97 -8.37 -6.41
C SER A 438 56.55 -7.92 -7.80
N TYR A 439 56.06 -6.69 -7.91
CA TYR A 439 55.70 -6.07 -9.20
C TYR A 439 56.83 -6.12 -10.25
N SER A 440 58.08 -6.04 -9.79
CA SER A 440 59.29 -6.19 -10.63
C SER A 440 59.46 -7.59 -11.26
N VAL A 441 58.95 -8.64 -10.62
CA VAL A 441 58.95 -10.02 -11.14
C VAL A 441 57.72 -10.25 -12.02
N PHE A 442 56.57 -9.68 -11.68
CA PHE A 442 55.39 -9.65 -12.55
C PHE A 442 55.70 -9.01 -13.91
N GLU A 443 56.34 -7.85 -13.93
CA GLU A 443 56.76 -7.20 -15.18
C GLU A 443 57.88 -7.96 -15.94
N GLN A 444 58.50 -8.98 -15.36
CA GLN A 444 59.37 -9.90 -16.10
C GLN A 444 58.55 -11.07 -16.68
N LEU A 445 57.80 -11.77 -15.83
CA LEU A 445 57.01 -12.96 -16.21
C LEU A 445 55.86 -12.63 -17.18
N LYS A 446 55.32 -11.40 -17.16
CA LYS A 446 54.32 -10.91 -18.14
C LYS A 446 54.83 -10.85 -19.58
N LYS A 447 56.14 -11.04 -19.80
CA LYS A 447 56.78 -11.12 -21.12
C LYS A 447 57.14 -12.57 -21.49
N ASP A 448 56.78 -13.53 -20.65
CA ASP A 448 56.93 -14.96 -20.89
C ASP A 448 55.74 -15.47 -21.71
N ASN A 449 56.01 -16.20 -22.80
CA ASN A 449 54.98 -16.55 -23.78
C ASN A 449 54.17 -17.79 -23.37
N ASP A 450 54.73 -18.64 -22.52
CA ASP A 450 54.11 -19.92 -22.13
C ASP A 450 53.08 -19.74 -20.99
N ILE A 451 53.06 -18.55 -20.36
CA ILE A 451 52.02 -18.14 -19.41
C ILE A 451 50.79 -17.69 -20.20
N GLU A 452 49.62 -18.19 -19.82
CA GLU A 452 48.32 -17.73 -20.32
C GLU A 452 47.88 -16.47 -19.55
N ALA A 453 47.82 -16.58 -18.22
CA ALA A 453 47.19 -15.59 -17.36
C ALA A 453 47.88 -15.43 -16.00
N PHE A 454 47.77 -14.23 -15.45
CA PHE A 454 48.04 -13.91 -14.04
C PHE A 454 46.72 -13.60 -13.36
N ILE A 455 46.29 -14.49 -12.46
CA ILE A 455 45.02 -14.45 -11.76
C ILE A 455 45.31 -13.98 -10.32
N THR A 456 44.63 -12.92 -9.86
CA THR A 456 44.86 -12.39 -8.51
C THR A 456 44.47 -13.41 -7.43
N ASP A 457 45.38 -13.72 -6.50
CA ASP A 457 45.10 -14.59 -5.35
C ASP A 457 44.41 -13.74 -4.26
N HIS A 458 43.09 -13.62 -4.40
CA HIS A 458 42.24 -12.82 -3.52
C HIS A 458 42.14 -13.45 -2.13
N LYS A 459 42.26 -12.62 -1.09
CA LYS A 459 41.90 -13.03 0.28
C LYS A 459 40.38 -13.18 0.37
N PHE A 460 39.92 -14.37 0.74
CA PHE A 460 38.56 -14.56 1.22
C PHE A 460 38.50 -14.38 2.74
N ALA A 461 37.42 -13.76 3.20
CA ALA A 461 36.98 -13.70 4.59
C ALA A 461 35.44 -13.68 4.57
N VAL A 462 34.80 -14.25 5.59
CA VAL A 462 33.33 -14.23 5.69
C VAL A 462 32.89 -12.81 6.07
N LEU A 463 31.91 -12.26 5.33
CA LEU A 463 31.40 -10.90 5.52
C LEU A 463 29.87 -10.90 5.64
N LEU A 464 29.39 -11.32 6.80
CA LEU A 464 28.07 -10.98 7.33
C LEU A 464 28.21 -10.12 8.61
N ASN A 465 29.35 -9.43 8.72
CA ASN A 465 29.82 -8.72 9.92
C ASN A 465 29.08 -7.41 10.22
N GLU A 466 28.23 -6.93 9.32
CA GLU A 466 27.42 -5.72 9.52
C GLU A 466 25.98 -6.14 9.80
N SER A 467 25.41 -7.00 8.94
CA SER A 467 24.04 -7.50 9.05
C SER A 467 23.75 -8.38 10.28
N LEU A 468 24.70 -9.22 10.75
CA LEU A 468 24.49 -10.04 11.96
C LEU A 468 24.53 -9.22 13.27
N PRO A 469 25.49 -8.30 13.49
CA PRO A 469 25.39 -7.34 14.58
C PRO A 469 24.19 -6.40 14.49
N LEU A 470 23.72 -6.05 13.28
CA LEU A 470 22.55 -5.18 13.13
C LEU A 470 21.29 -5.80 13.76
N ILE A 471 21.03 -7.09 13.50
CA ILE A 471 19.97 -7.88 14.17
C ILE A 471 20.36 -8.39 15.55
N ARG A 472 21.53 -7.99 16.07
CA ARG A 472 22.10 -8.36 17.38
C ARG A 472 22.25 -9.88 17.56
N PHE A 473 22.44 -10.62 16.47
CA PHE A 473 22.68 -12.07 16.49
C PHE A 473 23.93 -12.42 17.31
N ASN A 474 25.01 -11.62 17.20
CA ASN A 474 26.23 -11.88 17.98
C ASN A 474 25.98 -11.84 19.50
N GLU A 475 25.11 -10.94 19.98
CA GLU A 475 24.74 -10.90 21.41
C GLU A 475 23.93 -12.15 21.80
N ALA A 476 23.07 -12.67 20.90
CA ALA A 476 22.35 -13.93 21.10
C ALA A 476 23.30 -15.15 21.13
N GLU A 477 24.21 -15.25 20.16
CA GLU A 477 25.23 -16.30 20.05
C GLU A 477 26.12 -16.33 21.31
N GLU A 478 26.59 -15.16 21.79
CA GLU A 478 27.44 -15.05 22.99
C GLU A 478 26.72 -15.38 24.32
N ASN A 479 25.42 -15.11 24.44
CA ASN A 479 24.69 -15.26 25.72
C ASN A 479 23.88 -16.55 25.84
N PHE A 480 23.38 -17.09 24.72
CA PHE A 480 22.51 -18.27 24.71
C PHE A 480 23.17 -19.50 24.07
N GLY A 481 24.03 -19.30 23.06
CA GLY A 481 24.73 -20.40 22.38
C GLY A 481 23.85 -21.37 21.59
N LEU A 482 22.63 -20.93 21.26
CA LEU A 482 21.62 -21.68 20.49
C LEU A 482 22.04 -21.78 19.02
N THR A 483 21.58 -22.83 18.33
CA THR A 483 21.99 -23.17 16.94
C THR A 483 20.83 -23.59 16.03
N GLY A 484 19.61 -23.61 16.56
CA GLY A 484 18.42 -24.18 15.94
C GLY A 484 18.32 -25.70 16.07
N ASP A 485 19.06 -26.34 17.00
CA ASP A 485 19.03 -27.80 17.15
C ASP A 485 17.60 -28.32 17.42
N GLY A 486 17.28 -29.46 16.83
CA GLY A 486 15.94 -30.06 16.88
C GLY A 486 14.86 -29.39 16.02
N ILE A 487 15.05 -28.15 15.55
CA ILE A 487 14.05 -27.40 14.76
C ILE A 487 14.19 -27.72 13.27
N LYS A 488 13.09 -28.07 12.60
CA LYS A 488 13.04 -28.39 11.16
C LYS A 488 12.46 -27.24 10.33
N ILE A 489 13.16 -26.90 9.26
CA ILE A 489 12.84 -25.80 8.36
C ILE A 489 12.71 -26.33 6.94
N CYS A 490 11.55 -26.16 6.31
CA CYS A 490 11.35 -26.52 4.89
C CYS A 490 11.41 -25.27 4.00
N MET A 491 12.33 -25.24 3.04
CA MET A 491 12.57 -24.10 2.15
C MET A 491 12.06 -24.36 0.74
N LEU A 492 11.30 -23.42 0.18
CA LEU A 492 10.83 -23.45 -1.21
C LEU A 492 11.60 -22.42 -2.06
N ASP A 493 12.46 -22.90 -2.96
CA ASP A 493 13.34 -22.04 -3.77
C ASP A 493 13.86 -22.77 -5.04
N THR A 494 15.00 -22.35 -5.59
CA THR A 494 15.68 -22.97 -6.75
C THR A 494 16.45 -24.26 -6.44
N GLY A 495 16.43 -24.74 -5.19
CA GLY A 495 17.21 -25.89 -4.71
C GLY A 495 18.35 -25.49 -3.78
N VAL A 496 19.22 -26.44 -3.42
CA VAL A 496 20.46 -26.19 -2.66
C VAL A 496 21.60 -27.05 -3.19
N ASP A 497 22.76 -26.44 -3.44
CA ASP A 497 24.02 -27.18 -3.65
C ASP A 497 24.52 -27.76 -2.31
N SER A 498 24.38 -29.08 -2.15
CA SER A 498 24.79 -29.82 -0.94
C SER A 498 26.30 -29.77 -0.66
N SER A 499 27.13 -29.36 -1.62
CA SER A 499 28.56 -29.12 -1.42
C SER A 499 28.88 -27.76 -0.77
N VAL A 500 27.92 -26.83 -0.78
CA VAL A 500 28.02 -25.51 -0.15
C VAL A 500 27.23 -25.45 1.16
N VAL A 501 26.00 -25.98 1.19
CA VAL A 501 25.14 -25.98 2.38
C VAL A 501 24.48 -27.34 2.55
N SER A 502 24.68 -27.96 3.72
CA SER A 502 24.05 -29.25 4.04
C SER A 502 22.55 -29.12 4.32
N TYR A 503 21.77 -29.94 3.64
CA TYR A 503 20.36 -30.21 3.91
C TYR A 503 20.16 -31.72 4.18
N SER A 504 19.08 -32.10 4.87
CA SER A 504 18.83 -33.51 5.25
C SER A 504 18.30 -34.33 4.09
N TYR A 505 17.26 -33.82 3.41
CA TYR A 505 16.61 -34.43 2.26
C TYR A 505 15.72 -33.39 1.56
N GLY A 506 15.16 -33.75 0.40
CA GLY A 506 14.27 -32.88 -0.35
C GLY A 506 13.72 -33.52 -1.62
N TYR A 507 13.07 -32.71 -2.46
CA TYR A 507 12.47 -33.13 -3.72
C TYR A 507 12.50 -31.99 -4.75
N ASP A 508 12.69 -32.32 -6.03
CA ASP A 508 12.62 -31.39 -7.16
C ASP A 508 11.29 -31.54 -7.88
N PHE A 509 10.44 -30.51 -7.82
CA PHE A 509 9.13 -30.46 -8.51
C PHE A 509 9.22 -29.96 -9.95
N VAL A 510 10.36 -29.36 -10.34
CA VAL A 510 10.65 -28.89 -11.71
C VAL A 510 11.11 -30.06 -12.58
N ASN A 511 12.05 -30.87 -12.08
CA ASN A 511 12.57 -32.06 -12.78
C ASN A 511 11.87 -33.38 -12.38
N ASN A 512 11.09 -33.36 -11.28
CA ASN A 512 10.35 -34.51 -10.74
C ASN A 512 11.24 -35.69 -10.31
N ASP A 513 12.22 -35.40 -9.45
CA ASP A 513 13.05 -36.41 -8.77
C ASP A 513 13.44 -35.99 -7.33
N ASN A 514 14.39 -36.70 -6.70
CA ASN A 514 14.74 -36.52 -5.29
C ASN A 514 16.07 -35.77 -5.07
N ASP A 515 16.60 -35.09 -6.09
CA ASP A 515 17.84 -34.31 -6.03
C ASP A 515 17.53 -32.81 -6.26
N PRO A 516 17.16 -32.04 -5.21
CA PRO A 516 16.83 -30.62 -5.29
C PRO A 516 18.08 -29.75 -5.47
N PHE A 517 18.94 -30.08 -6.43
CA PHE A 517 20.17 -29.37 -6.74
C PHE A 517 19.91 -27.95 -7.27
N ASP A 518 20.71 -26.98 -6.83
CA ASP A 518 20.55 -25.58 -7.22
C ASP A 518 21.29 -25.24 -8.52
N ASP A 519 20.56 -25.27 -9.63
CA ASP A 519 21.05 -24.91 -10.97
C ASP A 519 20.92 -23.40 -11.31
N HIS A 520 20.41 -22.58 -10.39
CA HIS A 520 20.31 -21.11 -10.51
C HIS A 520 21.19 -20.34 -9.49
N GLY A 521 21.40 -20.90 -8.30
CA GLY A 521 22.21 -20.33 -7.22
C GLY A 521 21.46 -19.36 -6.29
N HIS A 522 20.13 -19.35 -6.25
CA HIS A 522 19.38 -18.47 -5.32
C HIS A 522 19.09 -19.19 -3.99
N GLY A 523 18.49 -20.37 -4.02
CA GLY A 523 18.21 -21.16 -2.82
C GLY A 523 19.47 -21.49 -2.01
N THR A 524 20.62 -21.70 -2.66
CA THR A 524 21.92 -21.87 -1.96
C THR A 524 22.36 -20.60 -1.23
N ARG A 525 22.04 -19.39 -1.73
CA ARG A 525 22.29 -18.12 -1.01
C ARG A 525 21.36 -17.99 0.20
N VAL A 526 20.07 -18.26 0.01
CA VAL A 526 19.05 -18.25 1.07
C VAL A 526 19.42 -19.23 2.19
N ALA A 527 19.73 -20.47 1.84
CA ALA A 527 20.18 -21.51 2.75
C ALA A 527 21.51 -21.14 3.45
N SER A 528 22.43 -20.46 2.77
CA SER A 528 23.69 -19.97 3.38
C SER A 528 23.46 -18.90 4.46
N VAL A 529 22.46 -18.03 4.28
CA VAL A 529 22.07 -17.04 5.31
C VAL A 529 21.37 -17.75 6.47
N LEU A 530 20.41 -18.63 6.16
CA LEU A 530 19.67 -19.41 7.15
C LEU A 530 20.62 -20.20 8.06
N LYS A 531 21.50 -21.02 7.47
CA LYS A 531 22.51 -21.82 8.17
C LYS A 531 23.65 -21.01 8.79
N LYS A 532 23.70 -19.68 8.64
CA LYS A 532 24.61 -18.83 9.43
C LYS A 532 23.98 -18.36 10.75
N VAL A 533 22.64 -18.25 10.80
CA VAL A 533 21.86 -17.88 11.99
C VAL A 533 21.46 -19.13 12.79
N ALA A 534 20.96 -20.16 12.12
CA ALA A 534 20.59 -21.45 12.70
C ALA A 534 21.40 -22.59 12.04
N PRO A 535 22.69 -22.78 12.42
CA PRO A 535 23.59 -23.73 11.76
C PRO A 535 23.19 -25.20 11.90
N ASP A 536 22.52 -25.61 12.98
CA ASP A 536 22.20 -27.03 13.25
C ASP A 536 20.76 -27.41 12.88
N ALA A 537 19.86 -26.44 12.68
CA ALA A 537 18.45 -26.66 12.27
C ALA A 537 18.29 -27.60 11.06
N GLU A 538 17.33 -28.52 11.11
CA GLU A 538 17.12 -29.52 10.07
C GLU A 538 16.52 -28.89 8.80
N LEU A 539 17.37 -28.64 7.79
CA LEU A 539 16.95 -28.07 6.51
C LEU A 539 16.40 -29.15 5.57
N VAL A 540 15.16 -28.98 5.14
CA VAL A 540 14.50 -29.72 4.07
C VAL A 540 14.32 -28.79 2.86
N VAL A 541 14.50 -29.31 1.64
CA VAL A 541 14.46 -28.49 0.42
C VAL A 541 13.36 -28.97 -0.54
N ALA A 542 12.48 -28.06 -0.95
CA ALA A 542 11.59 -28.26 -2.09
C ALA A 542 12.04 -27.33 -3.23
N LYS A 543 12.62 -27.90 -4.29
CA LYS A 543 12.97 -27.13 -5.49
C LYS A 543 11.71 -26.95 -6.33
N VAL A 544 11.28 -25.70 -6.49
CA VAL A 544 10.04 -25.29 -7.17
C VAL A 544 10.27 -24.19 -8.22
N ILE A 545 11.50 -23.69 -8.31
CA ILE A 545 11.95 -22.72 -9.32
C ILE A 545 13.07 -23.35 -10.16
N ASP A 546 13.05 -23.09 -11.46
CA ASP A 546 14.01 -23.60 -12.45
C ASP A 546 15.34 -22.81 -12.50
N LYS A 547 16.27 -23.32 -13.32
CA LYS A 547 17.59 -22.72 -13.59
C LYS A 547 17.56 -21.27 -14.11
N ASP A 548 16.45 -20.82 -14.68
CA ASP A 548 16.28 -19.49 -15.27
C ASP A 548 15.54 -18.53 -14.32
N GLY A 549 15.25 -18.96 -13.09
CA GLY A 549 14.56 -18.18 -12.06
C GLY A 549 13.04 -18.17 -12.24
N VAL A 550 12.47 -19.11 -13.00
CA VAL A 550 11.04 -19.21 -13.29
C VAL A 550 10.42 -20.41 -12.58
N GLY A 551 9.20 -20.26 -12.06
CA GLY A 551 8.43 -21.35 -11.48
C GLY A 551 6.93 -21.09 -11.59
N TYR A 552 6.13 -22.15 -11.55
CA TYR A 552 4.67 -22.07 -11.65
C TYR A 552 4.02 -22.24 -10.27
N GLU A 553 2.89 -21.57 -10.04
CA GLU A 553 2.13 -21.71 -8.78
C GLU A 553 1.70 -23.17 -8.51
N SER A 554 1.55 -24.00 -9.55
CA SER A 554 1.34 -25.46 -9.41
C SER A 554 2.46 -26.18 -8.68
N ASP A 555 3.70 -25.75 -8.91
CA ASP A 555 4.90 -26.46 -8.48
C ASP A 555 5.29 -25.97 -7.09
N VAL A 556 5.08 -24.67 -6.84
CA VAL A 556 5.08 -24.06 -5.50
C VAL A 556 4.02 -24.71 -4.59
N LEU A 557 2.79 -24.96 -5.09
CA LEU A 557 1.76 -25.70 -4.35
C LEU A 557 2.15 -27.15 -4.07
N ALA A 558 2.81 -27.83 -5.02
CA ALA A 558 3.29 -29.19 -4.83
C ALA A 558 4.41 -29.26 -3.77
N GLY A 559 5.37 -28.33 -3.85
CA GLY A 559 6.43 -28.16 -2.85
C GLY A 559 5.88 -27.79 -1.46
N LEU A 560 4.86 -26.95 -1.37
CA LEU A 560 4.23 -26.57 -0.10
C LEU A 560 3.52 -27.78 0.55
N LYS A 561 2.77 -28.56 -0.23
CA LYS A 561 2.15 -29.81 0.25
C LYS A 561 3.20 -30.84 0.68
N TYR A 562 4.31 -30.92 -0.03
CA TYR A 562 5.45 -31.75 0.37
C TYR A 562 6.09 -31.25 1.67
N CYS A 563 6.31 -29.95 1.82
CA CYS A 563 6.85 -29.35 3.04
C CYS A 563 5.96 -29.66 4.25
N ILE A 564 4.66 -29.40 4.19
CA ILE A 564 3.70 -29.72 5.27
C ILE A 564 3.78 -31.21 5.64
N GLN A 565 3.86 -32.11 4.65
CA GLN A 565 4.02 -33.56 4.87
C GLN A 565 5.33 -33.96 5.56
N GLN A 566 6.36 -33.10 5.64
CA GLN A 566 7.58 -33.38 6.39
C GLN A 566 7.48 -33.01 7.88
N ASN A 567 6.36 -32.41 8.32
CA ASN A 567 6.16 -31.84 9.65
C ASN A 567 7.33 -30.94 10.09
N PRO A 568 7.59 -29.82 9.37
CA PRO A 568 8.53 -28.79 9.78
C PRO A 568 7.88 -27.85 10.80
N ASP A 569 8.69 -27.21 11.62
CA ASP A 569 8.25 -26.17 12.55
C ASP A 569 8.22 -24.79 11.84
N ILE A 570 9.02 -24.63 10.79
CA ILE A 570 9.13 -23.40 9.98
C ILE A 570 9.06 -23.73 8.48
N ILE A 571 8.34 -22.92 7.70
CA ILE A 571 8.40 -22.93 6.22
C ILE A 571 8.94 -21.59 5.72
N LEU A 572 9.91 -21.62 4.82
CA LEU A 572 10.60 -20.43 4.29
C LEU A 572 10.31 -20.24 2.79
N PHE A 573 9.67 -19.11 2.47
CA PHE A 573 9.45 -18.59 1.12
C PHE A 573 10.36 -17.37 0.85
N SER A 574 11.52 -17.60 0.25
CA SER A 574 12.34 -16.54 -0.33
C SER A 574 11.93 -16.19 -1.78
N ILE A 575 10.74 -16.62 -2.19
CA ILE A 575 10.15 -16.48 -3.52
C ILE A 575 8.74 -15.87 -3.41
N GLY A 576 8.27 -15.23 -4.49
CA GLY A 576 6.92 -14.66 -4.53
C GLY A 576 6.41 -14.39 -5.94
N THR A 577 5.09 -14.30 -6.11
CA THR A 577 4.43 -14.24 -7.43
C THR A 577 4.05 -12.81 -7.85
N LYS A 578 3.56 -12.65 -9.08
CA LYS A 578 3.03 -11.36 -9.58
C LYS A 578 1.63 -11.03 -9.05
N ALA A 579 0.99 -11.92 -8.29
CA ALA A 579 -0.19 -11.58 -7.52
C ALA A 579 0.22 -10.69 -6.34
N THR A 580 -0.32 -9.47 -6.29
CA THR A 580 -0.02 -8.49 -5.24
C THR A 580 -1.29 -7.83 -4.73
N SER A 581 -1.36 -7.57 -3.42
CA SER A 581 -2.49 -6.88 -2.79
C SER A 581 -2.01 -5.73 -1.89
N SER A 582 -2.83 -4.68 -1.79
CA SER A 582 -2.65 -3.57 -0.86
C SER A 582 -3.17 -3.88 0.55
N GLY A 583 -3.65 -5.10 0.78
CA GLY A 583 -3.97 -5.70 2.07
C GLY A 583 -3.66 -7.20 2.00
N PHE A 584 -4.44 -8.02 2.69
CA PHE A 584 -4.32 -9.48 2.55
C PHE A 584 -4.88 -9.99 1.21
N TYR A 585 -4.53 -11.22 0.82
CA TYR A 585 -5.04 -11.89 -0.38
C TYR A 585 -5.05 -13.42 -0.21
N ASP A 586 -5.86 -13.86 0.76
CA ASP A 586 -5.99 -15.27 1.14
C ASP A 586 -6.69 -16.11 0.06
N GLU A 587 -7.37 -15.49 -0.91
CA GLU A 587 -7.93 -16.17 -2.11
C GLU A 587 -6.86 -16.75 -3.06
N ASN A 588 -5.57 -16.41 -2.92
CA ASN A 588 -4.52 -17.06 -3.71
C ASN A 588 -4.25 -18.47 -3.15
N PRO A 589 -4.27 -19.55 -3.97
CA PRO A 589 -4.12 -20.91 -3.45
C PRO A 589 -2.83 -21.19 -2.67
N VAL A 590 -1.74 -20.44 -2.92
CA VAL A 590 -0.50 -20.56 -2.12
C VAL A 590 -0.68 -19.87 -0.77
N ALA A 591 -1.33 -18.70 -0.74
CA ALA A 591 -1.68 -17.98 0.49
C ALA A 591 -2.64 -18.78 1.38
N GLU A 592 -3.71 -19.33 0.80
CA GLU A 592 -4.69 -20.21 1.44
C GLU A 592 -3.99 -21.38 2.17
N LEU A 593 -3.14 -22.12 1.46
CA LEU A 593 -2.44 -23.28 2.00
C LEU A 593 -1.31 -22.90 2.98
N CYS A 594 -0.72 -21.72 2.85
CA CYS A 594 0.19 -21.20 3.86
C CYS A 594 -0.54 -20.84 5.17
N ASN A 595 -1.74 -20.26 5.09
CA ASN A 595 -2.55 -19.99 6.28
C ASN A 595 -2.97 -21.29 6.99
N GLN A 596 -3.37 -22.31 6.22
CA GLN A 596 -3.65 -23.66 6.73
C GLN A 596 -2.43 -24.27 7.43
N ALA A 597 -1.21 -24.11 6.89
CA ALA A 597 0.01 -24.56 7.56
C ALA A 597 0.26 -23.83 8.89
N VAL A 598 -0.05 -22.54 8.98
CA VAL A 598 0.05 -21.76 10.25
C VAL A 598 -0.99 -22.23 11.28
N GLU A 599 -2.19 -22.62 10.84
CA GLU A 599 -3.22 -23.24 11.69
C GLU A 599 -2.80 -24.63 12.19
N GLU A 600 -2.11 -25.42 11.36
CA GLU A 600 -1.49 -26.70 11.74
C GLU A 600 -0.24 -26.53 12.63
N GLY A 601 0.14 -25.30 13.01
CA GLY A 601 1.22 -24.99 13.94
C GLY A 601 2.58 -24.65 13.30
N VAL A 602 2.65 -24.53 11.97
CA VAL A 602 3.91 -24.28 11.25
C VAL A 602 4.14 -22.78 11.04
N PHE A 603 5.28 -22.24 11.48
CA PHE A 603 5.60 -20.83 11.30
C PHE A 603 6.06 -20.53 9.85
N VAL A 604 5.16 -19.98 9.03
CA VAL A 604 5.46 -19.65 7.62
C VAL A 604 6.03 -18.23 7.49
N VAL A 605 7.24 -18.11 6.94
CA VAL A 605 7.96 -16.85 6.71
C VAL A 605 8.08 -16.57 5.21
N ALA A 606 7.73 -15.37 4.76
CA ALA A 606 7.76 -15.02 3.34
C ALA A 606 8.32 -13.62 3.02
N ALA A 607 9.04 -13.51 1.90
CA ALA A 607 9.58 -12.28 1.37
C ALA A 607 8.48 -11.34 0.80
N ALA A 608 8.46 -10.08 1.23
CA ALA A 608 7.46 -9.07 0.84
C ALA A 608 7.42 -8.72 -0.67
N GLY A 609 8.52 -9.00 -1.37
CA GLY A 609 8.70 -8.73 -2.80
C GLY A 609 9.53 -7.46 -3.08
N ASN A 610 10.14 -7.42 -4.27
CA ASN A 610 11.17 -6.45 -4.65
C ASN A 610 10.66 -5.38 -5.65
N GLY A 611 9.40 -4.95 -5.54
CA GLY A 611 8.75 -4.03 -6.48
C GLY A 611 8.87 -2.54 -6.15
N GLY A 612 9.36 -2.17 -4.97
CA GLY A 612 9.33 -0.79 -4.44
C GLY A 612 7.92 -0.25 -4.24
N GLY A 613 6.93 -1.14 -4.12
CA GLY A 613 5.50 -0.81 -4.12
C GLY A 613 4.83 -0.93 -2.76
N ARG A 614 3.56 -0.49 -2.70
CA ARG A 614 2.71 -0.60 -1.51
C ARG A 614 2.02 -1.96 -1.33
N ASN A 615 2.26 -2.90 -2.25
CA ASN A 615 1.57 -4.19 -2.28
C ASN A 615 2.54 -5.33 -1.97
N LEU A 616 2.13 -6.27 -1.11
CA LEU A 616 2.91 -7.48 -0.82
C LEU A 616 2.64 -8.55 -1.88
N THR A 617 3.65 -9.37 -2.22
CA THR A 617 3.53 -10.48 -3.19
C THR A 617 3.06 -11.77 -2.51
N SER A 618 2.24 -12.60 -3.17
CA SER A 618 1.92 -13.95 -2.63
C SER A 618 3.18 -14.80 -2.48
N PRO A 619 3.40 -15.54 -1.36
CA PRO A 619 2.48 -15.73 -0.23
C PRO A 619 2.64 -14.73 0.94
N ALA A 620 3.54 -13.73 0.86
CA ALA A 620 3.72 -12.72 1.91
C ALA A 620 2.54 -11.74 2.07
N CYS A 621 1.54 -11.80 1.19
CA CYS A 621 0.24 -11.13 1.36
C CYS A 621 -0.83 -12.00 2.05
N ALA A 622 -0.50 -13.20 2.54
CA ALA A 622 -1.45 -14.02 3.30
C ALA A 622 -1.56 -13.53 4.75
N SER A 623 -2.75 -13.59 5.35
CA SER A 623 -3.03 -12.98 6.67
C SER A 623 -2.27 -13.60 7.84
N LYS A 624 -1.96 -14.90 7.79
CA LYS A 624 -1.29 -15.64 8.88
C LYS A 624 0.21 -15.82 8.64
N VAL A 625 0.68 -15.65 7.40
CA VAL A 625 2.11 -15.67 7.04
C VAL A 625 2.87 -14.51 7.69
N PHE A 626 4.11 -14.75 8.08
CA PHE A 626 5.01 -13.75 8.63
C PHE A 626 5.79 -13.04 7.51
N SER A 627 5.45 -11.78 7.26
CA SER A 627 5.88 -11.04 6.07
C SER A 627 7.14 -10.18 6.31
N VAL A 628 8.16 -10.33 5.45
CA VAL A 628 9.51 -9.79 5.68
C VAL A 628 9.96 -8.80 4.59
N GLY A 629 10.18 -7.54 4.98
CA GLY A 629 10.76 -6.48 4.14
C GLY A 629 12.28 -6.31 4.34
N THR A 630 12.88 -5.40 3.58
CA THR A 630 14.34 -5.17 3.56
C THR A 630 14.77 -3.79 4.07
N THR A 631 15.75 -3.79 4.98
CA THR A 631 16.62 -2.63 5.26
C THR A 631 18.06 -2.85 4.76
N ASP A 632 18.80 -1.76 4.62
CA ASP A 632 20.27 -1.74 4.51
C ASP A 632 20.96 -1.75 5.89
N ASP A 633 22.29 -1.73 5.89
CA ASP A 633 23.09 -1.75 7.12
C ASP A 633 23.00 -0.44 7.95
N ASN A 634 22.35 0.61 7.43
CA ASN A 634 22.04 1.86 8.14
C ASN A 634 20.62 1.85 8.75
N ASP A 635 19.93 0.70 8.77
CA ASP A 635 18.50 0.57 9.08
C ASP A 635 17.57 1.39 8.14
N SER A 636 18.05 1.81 6.97
CA SER A 636 17.24 2.50 5.96
C SER A 636 16.49 1.48 5.10
N ILE A 637 15.19 1.70 4.90
CA ILE A 637 14.34 0.84 4.09
C ILE A 637 14.82 0.87 2.63
N ALA A 638 15.06 -0.30 2.05
CA ALA A 638 15.56 -0.37 0.68
C ALA A 638 14.50 0.06 -0.33
N ASN A 639 14.87 0.92 -1.29
CA ASN A 639 13.95 1.48 -2.31
C ASN A 639 13.24 0.42 -3.19
N PHE A 640 13.69 -0.84 -3.20
CA PHE A 640 13.04 -1.94 -3.88
C PHE A 640 12.12 -2.78 -2.97
N SER A 641 12.20 -2.65 -1.64
CA SER A 641 11.33 -3.39 -0.73
C SER A 641 9.88 -2.96 -0.97
N ASN A 642 8.99 -3.91 -1.15
CA ASN A 642 7.58 -3.63 -0.95
C ASN A 642 7.34 -3.33 0.53
N VAL A 643 6.46 -2.36 0.83
CA VAL A 643 6.10 -1.99 2.21
C VAL A 643 4.62 -1.65 2.30
N ASN A 644 3.92 -2.31 3.22
CA ASN A 644 2.50 -2.12 3.50
C ASN A 644 2.28 -2.03 5.03
N PRO A 645 1.25 -1.35 5.54
CA PRO A 645 0.88 -1.40 6.96
C PRO A 645 0.65 -2.82 7.52
N THR A 646 0.37 -3.82 6.69
CA THR A 646 0.28 -5.23 7.11
C THR A 646 1.63 -5.95 7.25
N LEU A 647 2.74 -5.34 6.84
CA LEU A 647 4.08 -5.93 6.90
C LEU A 647 4.48 -6.23 8.36
N ASP A 648 4.96 -7.44 8.63
CA ASP A 648 5.29 -7.86 9.99
C ASP A 648 6.62 -7.27 10.48
N ILE A 649 7.69 -7.44 9.70
CA ILE A 649 9.05 -7.04 10.10
C ILE A 649 9.93 -6.62 8.91
N PHE A 650 10.96 -5.83 9.21
CA PHE A 650 12.15 -5.68 8.37
C PHE A 650 13.29 -6.61 8.83
N ALA A 651 14.14 -7.05 7.91
CA ALA A 651 15.44 -7.64 8.21
C ALA A 651 16.48 -7.23 7.15
N PRO A 652 17.80 -7.33 7.43
CA PRO A 652 18.85 -6.93 6.49
C PRO A 652 18.72 -7.68 5.16
N GLY A 653 18.81 -6.96 4.05
CA GLY A 653 18.63 -7.56 2.71
C GLY A 653 19.29 -6.79 1.59
N VAL A 654 20.21 -5.88 1.89
CA VAL A 654 21.04 -5.17 0.89
C VAL A 654 22.47 -5.68 1.02
N ASN A 655 23.12 -6.00 -0.11
CA ASN A 655 24.51 -6.44 -0.19
C ASN A 655 24.89 -7.64 0.70
N ILE A 656 23.92 -8.51 1.00
CA ILE A 656 24.10 -9.71 1.82
C ILE A 656 25.07 -10.66 1.11
N THR A 657 26.22 -10.90 1.76
CA THR A 657 27.35 -11.59 1.13
C THR A 657 27.50 -13.01 1.67
N THR A 658 27.31 -13.98 0.78
CA THR A 658 27.36 -15.42 1.06
C THR A 658 28.61 -16.07 0.47
N THR A 659 28.83 -17.35 0.77
CA THR A 659 29.85 -18.20 0.14
C THR A 659 29.73 -18.29 -1.39
N VAL A 660 28.51 -18.12 -1.92
CA VAL A 660 28.17 -18.14 -3.36
C VAL A 660 27.80 -16.76 -3.91
N GLY A 661 28.37 -15.71 -3.30
CA GLY A 661 28.33 -14.32 -3.78
C GLY A 661 27.39 -13.40 -3.02
N THR A 662 27.38 -12.13 -3.44
CA THR A 662 26.59 -11.04 -2.84
C THR A 662 25.27 -10.84 -3.57
N SER A 663 24.19 -10.59 -2.83
CA SER A 663 22.87 -10.30 -3.40
C SER A 663 22.05 -9.31 -2.56
N SER A 664 20.97 -8.79 -3.13
CA SER A 664 20.06 -7.82 -2.50
C SER A 664 18.61 -8.16 -2.83
N GLY A 665 17.75 -8.19 -1.82
CA GLY A 665 16.33 -8.51 -1.96
C GLY A 665 15.66 -8.92 -0.64
N THR A 666 14.34 -8.80 -0.58
CA THR A 666 13.49 -9.34 0.51
C THR A 666 13.65 -10.86 0.67
N SER A 667 14.06 -11.56 -0.40
CA SER A 667 14.46 -12.97 -0.39
C SER A 667 15.73 -13.25 0.43
N MET A 668 16.61 -12.25 0.63
CA MET A 668 17.76 -12.34 1.54
C MET A 668 17.39 -11.95 2.99
N SER A 669 16.33 -11.14 3.18
CA SER A 669 15.82 -10.76 4.49
C SER A 669 15.07 -11.91 5.20
N ALA A 670 14.23 -12.66 4.46
CA ALA A 670 13.45 -13.77 4.99
C ALA A 670 14.26 -14.88 5.73
N PRO A 671 15.43 -15.36 5.25
CA PRO A 671 16.21 -16.38 5.96
C PRO A 671 16.81 -15.90 7.29
N PHE A 672 17.05 -14.60 7.50
CA PHE A 672 17.44 -14.09 8.83
C PHE A 672 16.30 -14.27 9.84
N VAL A 673 15.05 -14.02 9.41
CA VAL A 673 13.85 -14.18 10.24
C VAL A 673 13.57 -15.65 10.52
N ALA A 674 13.64 -16.53 9.51
CA ALA A 674 13.46 -17.97 9.71
C ALA A 674 14.57 -18.58 10.61
N GLY A 675 15.81 -18.09 10.49
CA GLY A 675 16.89 -18.49 11.40
C GLY A 675 16.64 -18.02 12.83
N ALA A 676 16.23 -16.77 13.03
CA ALA A 676 15.91 -16.24 14.35
C ALA A 676 14.71 -16.93 15.00
N ALA A 677 13.69 -17.28 14.20
CA ALA A 677 12.56 -18.08 14.62
C ALA A 677 12.99 -19.45 15.17
N ALA A 678 13.93 -20.13 14.49
CA ALA A 678 14.46 -21.42 14.96
C ALA A 678 15.23 -21.30 16.28
N LEU A 679 16.00 -20.23 16.49
CA LEU A 679 16.68 -19.99 17.77
C LEU A 679 15.68 -19.74 18.90
N VAL A 680 14.59 -19.02 18.64
CA VAL A 680 13.53 -18.81 19.64
C VAL A 680 12.80 -20.11 19.95
N LEU A 681 12.49 -20.95 18.95
CA LEU A 681 11.84 -22.26 19.16
C LEU A 681 12.74 -23.29 19.87
N GLU A 682 14.06 -23.26 19.66
CA GLU A 682 15.01 -24.05 20.47
C GLU A 682 15.00 -23.60 21.95
N HIS A 683 14.76 -22.30 22.20
CA HIS A 683 14.72 -21.75 23.56
C HIS A 683 13.38 -21.97 24.27
N GLU A 684 12.27 -21.88 23.54
CA GLU A 684 10.92 -21.79 24.09
C GLU A 684 9.89 -22.33 23.08
N ASP A 685 9.10 -23.32 23.49
CA ASP A 685 8.00 -23.89 22.71
C ASP A 685 6.87 -22.85 22.59
N LEU A 686 6.71 -22.26 21.40
CA LEU A 686 5.80 -21.14 21.10
C LEU A 686 4.93 -21.47 19.89
N THR A 687 3.65 -21.06 19.93
CA THR A 687 2.80 -21.12 18.74
C THR A 687 3.30 -20.16 17.66
N PRO A 688 2.96 -20.36 16.37
CA PRO A 688 3.26 -19.39 15.32
C PRO A 688 2.77 -17.97 15.61
N VAL A 689 1.68 -17.82 16.37
CA VAL A 689 1.13 -16.52 16.78
C VAL A 689 1.98 -15.88 17.87
N ASP A 690 2.37 -16.63 18.89
CA ASP A 690 3.26 -16.15 19.96
C ASP A 690 4.65 -15.81 19.43
N LEU A 691 5.16 -16.59 18.48
CA LEU A 691 6.43 -16.36 17.79
C LEU A 691 6.37 -15.13 16.88
N LYS A 692 5.28 -14.97 16.10
CA LYS A 692 4.97 -13.74 15.34
C LYS A 692 4.95 -12.53 16.27
N TYR A 693 4.32 -12.65 17.44
CA TYR A 693 4.27 -11.57 18.42
C TYR A 693 5.63 -11.27 19.04
N ARG A 694 6.40 -12.29 19.47
CA ARG A 694 7.75 -12.15 20.04
C ARG A 694 8.66 -11.39 19.09
N LEU A 695 8.80 -11.86 17.85
CA LEU A 695 9.73 -11.27 16.87
C LEU A 695 9.38 -9.83 16.50
N ARG A 696 8.09 -9.47 16.43
CA ARG A 696 7.67 -8.07 16.18
C ARG A 696 7.88 -7.17 17.39
N SER A 697 7.43 -7.59 18.56
CA SER A 697 7.45 -6.76 19.78
C SER A 697 8.85 -6.47 20.32
N THR A 698 9.84 -7.32 20.02
CA THR A 698 11.23 -7.09 20.45
C THR A 698 12.11 -6.44 19.38
N GLY A 699 11.61 -6.23 18.16
CA GLY A 699 12.37 -5.60 17.07
C GLY A 699 12.51 -4.07 17.22
N LYS A 700 13.56 -3.50 16.62
CA LYS A 700 13.84 -2.06 16.62
C LYS A 700 12.85 -1.32 15.71
N PRO A 701 12.03 -0.36 16.19
CA PRO A 701 11.11 0.39 15.33
C PRO A 701 11.82 1.18 14.23
N ILE A 702 11.32 1.09 12.99
CA ILE A 702 11.73 1.88 11.83
C ILE A 702 10.53 2.72 11.37
N GLU A 703 10.69 4.04 11.28
CA GLU A 703 9.66 4.94 10.76
C GLU A 703 9.57 4.84 9.23
N TYR A 704 8.36 4.63 8.70
CA TYR A 704 8.07 4.64 7.27
C TYR A 704 6.91 5.59 6.96
N THR A 705 7.09 6.42 5.93
CA THR A 705 6.06 7.33 5.43
C THR A 705 5.30 6.64 4.30
N TYR A 706 4.16 6.00 4.62
CA TYR A 706 3.37 5.22 3.66
C TYR A 706 2.79 6.10 2.55
N ASN A 707 2.36 7.32 2.90
CA ASN A 707 2.02 8.41 1.98
C ASN A 707 2.38 9.74 2.65
N ASP A 708 2.23 10.87 1.95
CA ASP A 708 2.72 12.19 2.41
C ASP A 708 2.09 12.72 3.72
N THR A 709 1.10 12.02 4.29
CA THR A 709 0.46 12.34 5.58
C THR A 709 0.52 11.22 6.63
N LEU A 710 0.67 9.95 6.23
CA LEU A 710 0.67 8.79 7.13
C LEU A 710 2.08 8.24 7.35
N LYS A 711 2.58 8.45 8.57
CA LYS A 711 3.72 7.72 9.14
C LYS A 711 3.24 6.46 9.87
N ILE A 712 3.97 5.37 9.73
CA ILE A 712 3.83 4.13 10.49
C ILE A 712 5.20 3.68 11.01
N GLU A 713 5.23 2.94 12.11
CA GLU A 713 6.44 2.26 12.57
C GLU A 713 6.32 0.75 12.32
N ILE A 714 7.32 0.16 11.67
CA ILE A 714 7.42 -1.28 11.45
C ILE A 714 8.76 -1.74 12.07
N PRO A 715 8.78 -2.76 12.93
CA PRO A 715 10.01 -3.19 13.60
C PRO A 715 10.98 -3.86 12.64
N ARG A 716 12.27 -3.78 12.94
CA ARG A 716 13.36 -4.53 12.32
C ARG A 716 13.90 -5.56 13.31
N LEU A 717 14.08 -6.80 12.84
CA LEU A 717 14.49 -7.97 13.64
C LEU A 717 15.60 -7.69 14.67
N ASP A 718 15.39 -8.11 15.92
CA ASP A 718 16.40 -8.13 16.99
C ASP A 718 16.33 -9.49 17.71
N VAL A 719 17.32 -10.34 17.42
CA VAL A 719 17.38 -11.74 17.86
C VAL A 719 17.67 -11.84 19.35
N TYR A 720 18.55 -10.97 19.87
CA TYR A 720 18.91 -10.98 21.29
C TYR A 720 17.75 -10.51 22.16
N SER A 721 17.03 -9.46 21.75
CA SER A 721 15.85 -9.00 22.49
C SER A 721 14.72 -10.05 22.49
N ALA A 722 14.57 -10.83 21.40
CA ALA A 722 13.59 -11.92 21.32
C ALA A 722 13.86 -13.08 22.31
N LEU A 723 15.14 -13.35 22.60
CA LEU A 723 15.60 -14.41 23.51
C LEU A 723 15.72 -13.94 24.98
N VAL A 724 16.22 -12.72 25.21
CA VAL A 724 16.38 -12.15 26.56
C VAL A 724 15.06 -11.87 27.24
N ASN A 725 14.04 -11.45 26.48
CA ASN A 725 12.76 -11.08 27.05
C ASN A 725 11.88 -12.32 27.31
N ASN A 726 12.42 -13.28 28.08
CA ASN A 726 11.72 -14.45 28.65
C ASN A 726 10.79 -14.00 29.81
N LYS A 727 10.00 -12.97 29.51
CA LYS A 727 8.76 -12.61 30.16
C LYS A 727 7.73 -12.58 29.06
N THR A 728 6.64 -13.31 29.26
CA THR A 728 5.36 -13.00 28.63
C THR A 728 4.94 -11.59 29.05
N MET A 729 5.37 -10.56 28.30
CA MET A 729 4.59 -9.34 28.22
C MET A 729 3.30 -9.73 27.52
N GLU A 730 2.24 -9.83 28.31
CA GLU A 730 1.01 -10.42 27.84
C GLU A 730 0.36 -9.57 26.75
N PRO A 731 -0.27 -10.25 25.77
CA PRO A 731 -0.02 -9.96 24.37
C PRO A 731 -0.59 -8.62 23.95
N TYR A 732 0.15 -7.85 23.16
CA TYR A 732 -0.45 -6.82 22.31
C TYR A 732 -1.41 -7.53 21.34
N ASN A 733 -2.68 -7.56 21.71
CA ASN A 733 -3.66 -8.42 21.08
C ASN A 733 -4.10 -7.88 19.72
N TYR A 734 -3.34 -8.26 18.69
CA TYR A 734 -3.83 -8.38 17.32
C TYR A 734 -4.38 -9.79 17.07
N SER A 735 -5.22 -10.31 17.97
CA SER A 735 -6.28 -11.23 17.54
C SER A 735 -7.36 -10.41 16.83
N TRP A 736 -7.90 -11.03 15.79
CA TRP A 736 -9.04 -10.61 14.97
C TRP A 736 -9.73 -11.89 14.48
N TRP A 737 -9.92 -12.82 15.41
CA TRP A 737 -10.30 -14.22 15.15
C TRP A 737 -10.92 -14.80 16.42
N TRP A 738 -11.90 -15.71 16.27
CA TRP A 738 -11.86 -17.08 16.81
C TRP A 738 -13.09 -17.87 16.36
N HIS A 739 -12.86 -19.06 15.78
CA HIS A 739 -13.90 -20.09 15.61
C HIS A 739 -14.10 -20.87 16.92
N ASP A 740 -15.27 -21.47 17.12
CA ASP A 740 -15.52 -22.44 18.20
C ASP A 740 -15.26 -23.88 17.70
N GLU A 741 -14.22 -24.53 18.23
CA GLU A 741 -13.75 -25.87 17.82
C GLU A 741 -14.72 -27.03 18.17
N LEU A 742 -15.92 -26.77 18.72
CA LEU A 742 -16.85 -27.81 19.18
C LEU A 742 -18.07 -28.08 18.28
N SER A 743 -18.20 -27.41 17.12
CA SER A 743 -19.37 -27.56 16.22
C SER A 743 -19.05 -28.07 14.81
N GLY A 744 -17.99 -27.58 14.16
CA GLY A 744 -17.53 -28.06 12.86
C GLY A 744 -18.35 -27.59 11.64
N GLU A 745 -18.92 -26.38 11.67
CA GLU A 745 -19.50 -25.70 10.50
C GLU A 745 -18.88 -24.31 10.29
N GLU A 746 -18.71 -23.90 9.03
CA GLU A 746 -18.12 -22.61 8.64
C GLU A 746 -19.08 -21.43 8.88
N ILE A 747 -18.55 -20.31 9.37
CA ILE A 747 -19.23 -19.01 9.51
C ILE A 747 -18.33 -17.88 8.98
N GLY A 748 -18.93 -16.75 8.60
CA GLY A 748 -18.36 -15.74 7.70
C GLY A 748 -17.38 -14.73 8.32
N GLU A 749 -16.91 -13.82 7.46
CA GLU A 749 -15.91 -12.79 7.77
C GLU A 749 -16.53 -11.59 8.50
N TYR A 750 -16.03 -11.31 9.70
CA TYR A 750 -16.55 -10.28 10.61
C TYR A 750 -15.92 -8.90 10.35
N GLU A 751 -16.72 -7.90 9.95
CA GLU A 751 -16.31 -6.49 10.02
C GLU A 751 -16.73 -5.83 11.36
N PRO A 752 -15.81 -5.14 12.07
CA PRO A 752 -16.11 -4.51 13.35
C PRO A 752 -16.95 -3.23 13.19
N SER A 753 -18.06 -3.17 13.93
CA SER A 753 -18.71 -1.89 14.24
C SER A 753 -17.76 -0.95 15.01
N ALA A 754 -17.95 0.37 14.85
CA ALA A 754 -17.08 1.39 15.44
C ALA A 754 -16.84 1.13 16.94
N SER A 755 -15.57 1.05 17.34
CA SER A 755 -15.18 0.47 18.63
C SER A 755 -14.98 1.53 19.72
N ILE A 756 -15.55 1.26 20.89
CA ILE A 756 -15.44 2.11 22.09
C ILE A 756 -14.68 1.35 23.19
N THR A 757 -13.86 2.07 23.94
CA THR A 757 -12.99 1.57 25.02
C THR A 757 -13.77 1.18 26.28
N CYS A 758 -13.62 -0.06 26.79
CA CYS A 758 -14.56 -0.65 27.77
C CYS A 758 -13.92 -1.50 28.90
N PHE A 759 -14.75 -1.97 29.85
CA PHE A 759 -14.43 -2.83 31.00
C PHE A 759 -15.45 -3.97 31.20
N PRO A 760 -15.09 -5.13 31.78
CA PRO A 760 -16.01 -6.25 31.98
C PRO A 760 -17.01 -6.04 33.13
N PRO A 761 -18.16 -6.75 33.12
CA PRO A 761 -19.09 -6.78 34.24
C PRO A 761 -18.42 -7.21 35.55
N GLY A 762 -18.91 -6.72 36.67
CA GLY A 762 -18.28 -6.83 37.98
C GLY A 762 -17.20 -5.79 38.27
N THR A 763 -16.74 -5.03 37.26
CA THR A 763 -15.80 -3.91 37.47
C THR A 763 -16.42 -2.87 38.41
N LEU A 764 -15.79 -2.64 39.56
CA LEU A 764 -16.31 -1.79 40.62
C LEU A 764 -16.01 -0.32 40.36
N ILE A 765 -17.01 0.40 39.89
CA ILE A 765 -16.99 1.84 39.70
C ILE A 765 -17.17 2.52 41.05
N ALA A 766 -16.27 3.46 41.36
CA ALA A 766 -16.40 4.30 42.54
C ALA A 766 -17.53 5.32 42.33
N MET A 767 -18.49 5.36 43.24
CA MET A 767 -19.61 6.29 43.22
C MET A 767 -19.27 7.55 44.03
N ALA A 768 -19.86 8.70 43.67
CA ALA A 768 -19.61 9.97 44.36
C ALA A 768 -20.06 10.01 45.83
N ASP A 769 -20.93 9.08 46.25
CA ASP A 769 -21.35 8.89 47.65
C ASP A 769 -20.37 8.03 48.47
N GLY A 770 -19.28 7.56 47.86
CA GLY A 770 -18.27 6.68 48.47
C GLY A 770 -18.66 5.19 48.47
N SER A 771 -19.77 4.81 47.84
CA SER A 771 -20.07 3.40 47.54
C SER A 771 -19.33 2.93 46.28
N PHE A 772 -19.36 1.62 46.03
CA PHE A 772 -18.93 1.02 44.78
C PHE A 772 -20.10 0.26 44.15
N LYS A 773 -20.16 0.22 42.82
CA LYS A 773 -21.13 -0.58 42.06
C LYS A 773 -20.43 -1.32 40.92
N PRO A 774 -20.88 -2.54 40.56
CA PRO A 774 -20.56 -3.12 39.26
C PRO A 774 -20.93 -2.13 38.15
N ILE A 775 -20.13 -2.06 37.09
CA ILE A 775 -20.31 -1.14 35.96
C ILE A 775 -21.68 -1.33 35.27
N GLU A 776 -22.17 -2.57 35.22
CA GLU A 776 -23.49 -2.95 34.71
C GLU A 776 -24.67 -2.51 35.60
N ASP A 777 -24.41 -2.17 36.87
CA ASP A 777 -25.38 -1.63 37.84
C ASP A 777 -25.34 -0.09 37.95
N VAL A 778 -24.37 0.55 37.28
CA VAL A 778 -24.37 2.01 37.07
C VAL A 778 -25.49 2.36 36.09
N LYS A 779 -26.05 3.57 36.20
CA LYS A 779 -27.16 4.04 35.37
C LYS A 779 -26.95 5.50 34.99
N THR A 780 -27.41 5.88 33.80
CA THR A 780 -27.50 7.27 33.36
C THR A 780 -28.16 8.14 34.43
N GLY A 781 -27.52 9.25 34.78
CA GLY A 781 -27.89 10.12 35.90
C GLY A 781 -27.32 9.72 37.26
N GLY A 782 -26.60 8.61 37.37
CA GLY A 782 -25.77 8.29 38.54
C GLY A 782 -24.58 9.24 38.65
N LEU A 783 -24.14 9.49 39.90
CA LEU A 783 -22.93 10.26 40.16
C LEU A 783 -21.77 9.30 40.48
N VAL A 784 -20.77 9.26 39.60
CA VAL A 784 -19.51 8.51 39.79
C VAL A 784 -18.42 9.43 40.32
N LEU A 785 -17.33 8.84 40.79
CA LEU A 785 -16.19 9.54 41.37
C LEU A 785 -15.02 9.55 40.39
N SER A 786 -14.47 10.73 40.15
CA SER A 786 -13.48 11.03 39.11
C SER A 786 -12.41 11.99 39.63
N TYR A 787 -11.43 12.33 38.79
CA TYR A 787 -10.25 13.11 39.20
C TYR A 787 -9.92 14.26 38.24
N ASP A 788 -9.99 15.48 38.75
CA ASP A 788 -9.46 16.67 38.10
C ASP A 788 -7.94 16.67 38.29
N LEU A 789 -7.23 16.21 37.25
CA LEU A 789 -5.77 16.02 37.26
C LEU A 789 -5.01 17.34 37.47
N GLU A 790 -5.46 18.42 36.84
CA GLU A 790 -4.85 19.75 36.96
C GLU A 790 -4.99 20.32 38.38
N LYS A 791 -6.21 20.26 38.94
CA LYS A 791 -6.54 20.84 40.26
C LYS A 791 -6.35 19.83 41.39
N GLN A 792 -5.84 18.64 41.06
CA GLN A 792 -5.52 17.52 41.93
C GLN A 792 -6.61 17.22 42.97
N ARG A 793 -7.88 17.12 42.53
CA ARG A 793 -9.06 16.96 43.39
C ARG A 793 -10.01 15.90 42.84
N PHE A 794 -10.80 15.29 43.72
CA PHE A 794 -11.92 14.46 43.29
C PHE A 794 -13.08 15.32 42.79
N VAL A 795 -13.80 14.81 41.79
CA VAL A 795 -15.01 15.40 41.20
C VAL A 795 -16.12 14.35 41.19
N ALA A 796 -17.37 14.79 41.31
CA ALA A 796 -18.55 13.93 41.27
C ALA A 796 -19.22 14.05 39.90
N GLU A 797 -18.74 13.27 38.92
CA GLU A 797 -19.23 13.30 37.55
C GLU A 797 -20.61 12.65 37.44
N LYS A 798 -21.45 13.17 36.54
CA LYS A 798 -22.71 12.52 36.17
C LYS A 798 -22.50 11.62 34.96
N THR A 799 -22.76 10.32 35.11
CA THR A 799 -22.83 9.40 33.96
C THR A 799 -23.97 9.84 33.04
N VAL A 800 -23.66 10.23 31.80
CA VAL A 800 -24.65 10.70 30.81
C VAL A 800 -24.99 9.65 29.74
N GLY A 801 -24.11 8.67 29.53
CA GLY A 801 -24.32 7.52 28.64
C GLY A 801 -23.71 6.24 29.21
N ILE A 802 -24.21 5.09 28.78
CA ILE A 802 -23.66 3.76 29.07
C ILE A 802 -23.80 2.94 27.79
N GLU A 803 -22.71 2.29 27.37
CA GLU A 803 -22.66 1.43 26.19
C GLU A 803 -22.18 0.03 26.61
N GLU A 804 -22.70 -1.02 25.96
CA GLU A 804 -22.43 -2.42 26.34
C GLU A 804 -22.03 -3.36 25.17
N PRO A 805 -20.94 -3.06 24.44
CA PRO A 805 -20.46 -3.87 23.31
C PRO A 805 -19.87 -5.23 23.74
N ILE A 806 -19.58 -6.08 22.76
CA ILE A 806 -18.85 -7.35 22.93
C ILE A 806 -17.43 -7.17 22.40
N ARG A 807 -16.42 -7.75 23.07
CA ARG A 807 -15.00 -7.71 22.66
C ARG A 807 -14.36 -9.09 22.83
N GLU A 808 -13.28 -9.36 22.08
CA GLU A 808 -12.57 -10.66 22.06
C GLU A 808 -11.81 -11.00 23.36
N GLY A 809 -11.65 -10.05 24.28
CA GLY A 809 -11.03 -10.27 25.59
C GLY A 809 -10.70 -8.97 26.32
N VAL A 810 -10.11 -9.10 27.51
CA VAL A 810 -9.72 -7.99 28.40
C VAL A 810 -8.39 -8.27 29.09
N TYR A 811 -7.74 -7.24 29.65
CA TYR A 811 -6.39 -7.29 30.19
C TYR A 811 -6.36 -7.20 31.71
N ASP A 812 -6.39 -8.34 32.39
CA ASP A 812 -6.26 -8.45 33.84
C ASP A 812 -4.89 -7.97 34.36
N ILE A 813 -4.84 -6.72 34.78
CA ILE A 813 -3.63 -6.12 35.37
C ILE A 813 -3.55 -6.50 36.85
N ASN A 814 -2.35 -6.89 37.31
CA ASN A 814 -2.04 -7.18 38.71
C ASN A 814 -2.96 -8.23 39.39
N ASP A 815 -3.40 -9.24 38.64
CA ASP A 815 -4.16 -10.40 39.13
C ASP A 815 -5.49 -10.01 39.83
N GLY A 816 -6.29 -9.20 39.13
CA GLY A 816 -7.62 -8.74 39.53
C GLY A 816 -7.71 -7.25 39.89
N LEU A 817 -6.67 -6.44 39.63
CA LEU A 817 -6.68 -5.01 39.99
C LEU A 817 -7.61 -4.22 39.08
N VAL A 818 -7.47 -4.33 37.75
CA VAL A 818 -8.37 -3.71 36.76
C VAL A 818 -8.21 -4.44 35.42
N SER A 819 -9.28 -4.50 34.62
CA SER A 819 -9.33 -5.34 33.41
C SER A 819 -9.84 -4.57 32.17
N PRO A 820 -9.10 -3.57 31.65
CA PRO A 820 -9.49 -2.83 30.44
C PRO A 820 -9.51 -3.68 29.15
N THR A 821 -10.18 -3.21 28.11
CA THR A 821 -9.90 -3.60 26.72
C THR A 821 -8.55 -3.02 26.24
N CYS A 822 -7.94 -3.57 25.17
CA CYS A 822 -6.60 -3.14 24.69
C CYS A 822 -6.44 -1.63 24.53
N ASP A 823 -7.48 -1.00 24.01
CA ASP A 823 -7.60 0.40 23.64
C ASP A 823 -7.89 1.36 24.80
N HIS A 824 -8.27 0.88 25.99
CA HIS A 824 -8.75 1.77 27.07
C HIS A 824 -7.60 2.47 27.83
N PRO A 825 -7.51 3.81 27.84
CA PRO A 825 -6.44 4.53 28.54
C PRO A 825 -6.60 4.53 30.07
N LEU A 826 -5.54 4.15 30.79
CA LEU A 826 -5.38 4.31 32.23
C LEU A 826 -4.36 5.42 32.53
N TYR A 827 -4.48 6.10 33.67
CA TYR A 827 -3.50 7.14 34.06
C TYR A 827 -2.32 6.53 34.82
N VAL A 828 -1.10 6.73 34.31
CA VAL A 828 0.11 6.03 34.75
C VAL A 828 1.29 6.96 34.99
N ARG A 829 2.28 6.46 35.75
CA ARG A 829 3.65 6.96 35.80
C ARG A 829 4.60 5.92 35.21
N LYS A 830 5.40 6.32 34.22
CA LYS A 830 6.50 5.54 33.63
C LYS A 830 7.72 5.51 34.56
N SER A 831 8.58 4.52 34.38
CA SER A 831 9.81 4.36 35.19
C SER A 831 10.84 5.50 35.06
N ASP A 832 10.75 6.32 34.01
CA ASP A 832 11.57 7.52 33.79
C ASP A 832 11.03 8.79 34.49
N GLY A 833 9.83 8.71 35.10
CA GLY A 833 9.18 9.82 35.78
C GLY A 833 8.15 10.61 34.97
N ARG A 834 7.87 10.23 33.71
CA ARG A 834 6.72 10.78 32.96
C ARG A 834 5.39 10.29 33.57
N GLU A 835 4.42 11.20 33.71
CA GLU A 835 3.04 10.89 34.11
C GLU A 835 2.09 11.24 32.96
N GLY A 836 1.13 10.36 32.63
CA GLY A 836 0.29 10.50 31.43
C GLY A 836 -0.69 9.33 31.23
N TRP A 837 -1.43 9.35 30.12
CA TRP A 837 -2.33 8.25 29.74
C TRP A 837 -1.57 7.14 29.03
N ALA A 838 -1.90 5.88 29.35
CA ALA A 838 -1.35 4.71 28.67
C ALA A 838 -2.41 3.62 28.43
N ALA A 839 -2.33 2.94 27.30
CA ALA A 839 -3.19 1.83 26.91
C ALA A 839 -2.32 0.61 26.56
N VAL A 840 -2.91 -0.59 26.46
CA VAL A 840 -2.14 -1.78 26.04
C VAL A 840 -1.87 -1.75 24.54
N ASP A 841 -2.80 -1.28 23.73
CA ASP A 841 -2.52 -0.80 22.38
C ASP A 841 -2.77 0.72 22.27
N PRO A 842 -1.72 1.56 22.38
CA PRO A 842 -1.85 3.00 22.23
C PRO A 842 -2.17 3.42 20.78
N VAL A 843 -1.80 2.64 19.76
CA VAL A 843 -2.07 2.97 18.35
C VAL A 843 -3.53 2.75 18.02
N TYR A 844 -4.13 1.66 18.50
CA TYR A 844 -5.57 1.42 18.40
C TYR A 844 -6.35 2.41 19.29
N SER A 845 -5.86 2.72 20.50
CA SER A 845 -6.43 3.75 21.39
C SER A 845 -6.50 5.15 20.75
N MET A 846 -5.41 5.62 20.11
CA MET A 846 -5.36 6.94 19.45
C MET A 846 -6.36 7.09 18.29
N LYS A 847 -6.87 6.01 17.69
CA LYS A 847 -7.93 6.09 16.66
C LYS A 847 -9.27 6.55 17.23
N PHE A 848 -9.53 6.30 18.51
CA PHE A 848 -10.81 6.62 19.19
C PHE A 848 -10.66 7.71 20.26
N HIS A 849 -9.42 8.02 20.66
CA HIS A 849 -9.07 9.14 21.54
C HIS A 849 -8.12 10.15 20.85
N PRO A 850 -8.42 10.68 19.64
CA PRO A 850 -7.49 11.54 18.88
C PRO A 850 -7.15 12.89 19.56
N PHE A 851 -7.90 13.26 20.61
CA PHE A 851 -7.63 14.42 21.45
C PHE A 851 -6.54 14.16 22.50
N LEU A 852 -6.30 12.89 22.86
CA LEU A 852 -5.19 12.48 23.72
C LEU A 852 -3.91 12.39 22.89
N LYS A 853 -3.09 13.44 22.97
CA LYS A 853 -1.73 13.42 22.45
C LYS A 853 -0.86 12.51 23.34
N ASP A 854 0.05 11.80 22.71
CA ASP A 854 1.11 11.02 23.36
C ASP A 854 0.59 9.90 24.31
N ILE A 855 -0.45 9.15 23.91
CA ILE A 855 -0.87 7.93 24.64
C ILE A 855 0.30 6.94 24.64
N LEU A 856 0.75 6.55 25.83
CA LEU A 856 1.93 5.71 26.02
C LEU A 856 1.59 4.21 25.98
N PRO A 857 2.55 3.32 25.67
CA PRO A 857 2.40 1.89 25.93
C PRO A 857 2.32 1.64 27.44
N LEU A 858 1.37 0.80 27.87
CA LEU A 858 1.25 0.32 29.24
C LEU A 858 2.17 -0.88 29.48
N GLU A 859 3.13 -0.78 30.41
CA GLU A 859 4.23 -1.74 30.54
C GLU A 859 4.36 -2.31 31.96
N VAL A 860 4.89 -3.55 32.05
CA VAL A 860 5.22 -4.20 33.33
C VAL A 860 6.43 -3.51 33.99
N GLY A 861 6.12 -2.47 34.74
CA GLY A 861 7.11 -1.61 35.38
C GLY A 861 6.55 -0.24 35.76
N ASP A 862 5.49 0.20 35.08
CA ASP A 862 4.77 1.44 35.35
C ASP A 862 4.03 1.41 36.69
N GLU A 863 3.49 2.56 37.11
CA GLU A 863 2.63 2.67 38.29
C GLU A 863 1.28 3.29 37.91
N LEU A 864 0.17 2.65 38.28
CA LEU A 864 -1.19 3.14 38.05
C LEU A 864 -1.60 4.16 39.12
N PHE A 865 -2.30 5.23 38.73
CA PHE A 865 -2.89 6.17 39.69
C PHE A 865 -4.21 5.62 40.27
N THR A 866 -4.33 5.66 41.60
CA THR A 866 -5.45 5.04 42.32
C THR A 866 -6.23 6.00 43.19
N LEU A 867 -7.48 5.62 43.53
CA LEU A 867 -8.44 6.39 44.33
C LEU A 867 -7.92 6.86 45.71
N ASN A 868 -6.90 6.19 46.26
CA ASN A 868 -6.23 6.62 47.49
C ASN A 868 -5.19 7.74 47.28
N LYS A 869 -5.10 8.30 46.06
CA LYS A 869 -4.00 9.16 45.55
C LYS A 869 -2.62 8.51 45.66
N THR A 870 -2.58 7.19 45.55
CA THR A 870 -1.37 6.37 45.59
C THR A 870 -1.05 5.80 44.22
N TRP A 871 0.23 5.49 44.02
CA TRP A 871 0.74 4.86 42.82
C TRP A 871 0.92 3.35 43.07
N VAL A 872 0.36 2.51 42.21
CA VAL A 872 0.40 1.04 42.35
C VAL A 872 1.13 0.43 41.16
N LYS A 873 2.33 -0.11 41.42
CA LYS A 873 3.19 -0.68 40.38
C LYS A 873 2.55 -1.88 39.67
N VAL A 874 2.59 -1.87 38.33
CA VAL A 874 2.25 -2.97 37.43
C VAL A 874 3.33 -4.06 37.56
N LYS A 875 2.90 -5.29 37.85
CA LYS A 875 3.74 -6.50 38.03
C LYS A 875 3.36 -7.58 37.02
N SER A 876 2.07 -7.69 36.73
CA SER A 876 1.48 -8.46 35.65
C SER A 876 0.50 -7.56 34.90
N ILE A 877 0.44 -7.77 33.59
CA ILE A 877 -0.70 -7.50 32.71
C ILE A 877 -1.06 -8.90 32.20
N ARG A 878 -2.34 -9.26 32.00
CA ARG A 878 -2.70 -10.59 31.49
C ARG A 878 -3.90 -10.60 30.58
N PHE A 879 -3.76 -11.15 29.37
CA PHE A 879 -4.89 -11.25 28.46
C PHE A 879 -5.81 -12.40 28.88
N CYS A 880 -7.09 -12.07 29.06
CA CYS A 880 -8.18 -12.98 29.36
C CYS A 880 -9.07 -13.07 28.12
N PRO A 881 -8.86 -14.07 27.24
CA PRO A 881 -9.60 -14.20 25.99
C PRO A 881 -11.05 -14.66 26.21
N GLY A 882 -11.90 -14.34 25.24
CA GLY A 882 -13.27 -14.82 25.10
C GLY A 882 -14.24 -13.69 24.72
N PRO A 883 -15.33 -14.00 23.98
CA PRO A 883 -16.34 -13.02 23.59
C PRO A 883 -17.08 -12.51 24.84
N LEU A 884 -16.57 -11.40 25.37
CA LEU A 884 -16.99 -10.84 26.64
C LEU A 884 -17.82 -9.59 26.38
N ARG A 885 -19.07 -9.57 26.86
CA ARG A 885 -19.80 -8.31 27.00
C ARG A 885 -19.02 -7.43 27.98
N VAL A 886 -18.71 -6.22 27.54
CA VAL A 886 -18.02 -5.18 28.30
C VAL A 886 -18.88 -3.91 28.29
N TYR A 887 -18.51 -2.94 29.11
CA TYR A 887 -19.28 -1.74 29.42
C TYR A 887 -18.37 -0.52 29.43
N THR A 888 -18.90 0.65 29.09
CA THR A 888 -18.24 1.94 29.37
C THR A 888 -19.22 3.01 29.87
N LEU A 889 -18.68 4.06 30.48
CA LEU A 889 -19.45 5.14 31.11
C LEU A 889 -19.03 6.49 30.56
N ASP A 890 -19.99 7.21 29.97
CA ASP A 890 -19.76 8.56 29.45
C ASP A 890 -19.89 9.60 30.58
N VAL A 891 -18.79 10.33 30.84
CA VAL A 891 -18.57 11.33 31.89
C VAL A 891 -17.66 12.46 31.38
N ARG A 892 -18.05 13.73 31.51
CA ARG A 892 -17.56 14.76 30.57
C ARG A 892 -16.85 15.99 31.17
N GLU A 893 -16.96 16.33 32.46
CA GLU A 893 -16.22 17.50 32.99
C GLU A 893 -14.72 17.17 33.13
N THR A 894 -14.38 15.97 33.63
CA THR A 894 -12.99 15.50 33.77
C THR A 894 -12.56 14.43 32.75
N ASN A 895 -13.48 13.93 31.91
CA ASN A 895 -13.26 12.85 30.94
C ASN A 895 -12.61 11.58 31.52
N ASN A 896 -12.87 11.30 32.80
CA ASN A 896 -12.34 10.12 33.48
C ASN A 896 -13.24 9.62 34.61
N PHE A 897 -12.99 8.41 35.10
CA PHE A 897 -13.61 7.82 36.30
C PHE A 897 -12.70 6.77 36.95
N PHE A 898 -13.04 6.32 38.17
CA PHE A 898 -12.30 5.26 38.86
C PHE A 898 -12.93 3.87 38.67
N ALA A 899 -12.30 3.03 37.84
CA ALA A 899 -12.64 1.62 37.61
C ALA A 899 -11.79 0.69 38.49
N ASN A 900 -12.42 -0.13 39.35
CA ASN A 900 -11.77 -0.85 40.46
C ASN A 900 -10.87 0.05 41.35
N GLY A 901 -11.12 1.36 41.39
CA GLY A 901 -10.26 2.32 42.08
C GLY A 901 -8.98 2.73 41.32
N THR A 902 -8.84 2.37 40.04
CA THR A 902 -7.80 2.87 39.11
C THR A 902 -8.38 3.95 38.19
N LEU A 903 -7.63 5.00 37.86
CA LEU A 903 -8.10 6.12 37.03
C LEU A 903 -8.08 5.78 35.52
N ALA A 904 -9.21 5.98 34.83
CA ALA A 904 -9.48 5.55 33.45
C ALA A 904 -10.25 6.62 32.63
N HIS A 905 -10.11 6.65 31.28
CA HIS A 905 -10.55 7.75 30.40
C HIS A 905 -11.94 7.55 29.69
N ASN A 906 -12.46 8.59 29.01
CA ASN A 906 -13.76 8.62 28.31
C ASN A 906 -13.69 9.13 26.84
N THR A 907 -14.76 8.92 26.04
CA THR A 907 -14.89 9.25 24.60
C THR A 907 -16.07 10.23 24.34
N CYS A 908 -16.04 11.11 23.30
CA CYS A 908 -17.08 12.16 23.09
C CYS A 908 -17.28 12.66 21.62
N PRO A 909 -18.52 13.00 21.18
CA PRO A 909 -18.85 13.64 19.88
C PRO A 909 -19.38 15.12 19.94
N GLU A 910 -19.51 15.77 18.77
CA GLU A 910 -19.75 17.22 18.48
C GLU A 910 -21.23 17.71 18.57
N CYS A 911 -21.54 19.01 18.80
CA CYS A 911 -22.94 19.53 19.03
C CYS A 911 -23.19 21.09 18.89
N VAL A 912 -24.45 21.55 19.08
CA VAL A 912 -24.95 22.98 19.07
C VAL A 912 -25.98 23.36 20.17
N MET A 913 -25.90 24.57 20.74
CA MET A 913 -26.69 25.06 21.91
C MET A 913 -28.23 24.85 21.92
N PRO A 914 -28.88 24.57 23.07
CA PRO A 914 -30.32 24.71 23.27
C PRO A 914 -30.75 26.17 23.18
N GLY A 915 -32.02 26.39 22.84
CA GLY A 915 -32.55 27.69 22.46
C GLY A 915 -32.17 28.11 21.04
N THR A 916 -31.22 27.44 20.38
CA THR A 916 -30.87 27.71 18.98
C THR A 916 -32.04 27.33 18.07
N PRO A 917 -32.56 28.27 17.25
CA PRO A 917 -33.68 28.01 16.37
C PRO A 917 -33.24 27.17 15.15
N ILE A 918 -33.94 26.08 14.91
CA ILE A 918 -33.82 25.27 13.70
C ILE A 918 -34.98 25.60 12.78
N SER A 919 -34.67 25.83 11.50
CA SER A 919 -35.64 26.27 10.51
C SER A 919 -36.60 25.15 10.12
N MET A 920 -37.89 25.34 10.31
CA MET A 920 -38.92 24.32 10.02
C MET A 920 -39.43 24.42 8.58
N ALA A 921 -39.92 23.29 8.05
CA ALA A 921 -40.46 23.18 6.70
C ALA A 921 -41.71 24.03 6.42
N ASP A 922 -42.46 24.41 7.46
CA ASP A 922 -43.63 25.29 7.37
C ASP A 922 -43.27 26.79 7.44
N GLY A 923 -41.98 27.12 7.54
CA GLY A 923 -41.49 28.49 7.70
C GLY A 923 -41.52 29.02 9.13
N THR A 924 -41.79 28.16 10.12
CA THR A 924 -41.59 28.48 11.55
C THR A 924 -40.17 28.10 12.02
N PHE A 925 -39.90 28.31 13.31
CA PHE A 925 -38.71 27.82 13.98
C PHE A 925 -39.13 27.01 15.21
N LYS A 926 -38.36 25.98 15.54
CA LYS A 926 -38.35 25.34 16.87
C LYS A 926 -36.97 25.50 17.49
N HIS A 927 -36.87 25.50 18.81
CA HIS A 927 -35.55 25.40 19.44
C HIS A 927 -35.00 23.98 19.27
N ILE A 928 -33.68 23.80 19.14
CA ILE A 928 -33.07 22.51 18.79
C ILE A 928 -33.46 21.39 19.77
N GLU A 929 -33.63 21.67 21.06
CA GLU A 929 -34.10 20.73 22.09
C GLU A 929 -35.58 20.33 21.96
N GLU A 930 -36.36 21.04 21.15
CA GLU A 930 -37.76 20.75 20.85
C GLU A 930 -37.94 19.94 19.55
N ILE A 931 -36.88 19.83 18.74
CA ILE A 931 -36.84 19.03 17.52
C ILE A 931 -36.97 17.55 17.87
N LYS A 932 -37.81 16.85 17.13
CA LYS A 932 -38.08 15.43 17.34
C LYS A 932 -37.91 14.67 16.04
N ARG A 933 -37.56 13.41 16.20
CA ARG A 933 -37.43 12.43 15.13
C ARG A 933 -38.69 12.36 14.28
N GLY A 934 -38.60 12.78 13.02
CA GLY A 934 -39.72 12.97 12.09
C GLY A 934 -40.23 14.40 11.91
N ASP A 935 -39.71 15.38 12.65
CA ASP A 935 -39.92 16.79 12.33
C ASP A 935 -39.29 17.14 10.97
N LEU A 936 -40.04 17.87 10.15
CA LEU A 936 -39.60 18.35 8.85
C LEU A 936 -38.87 19.69 9.00
N VAL A 937 -37.55 19.67 8.78
CA VAL A 937 -36.67 20.85 8.84
C VAL A 937 -36.23 21.27 7.44
N LYS A 938 -35.82 22.54 7.29
CA LYS A 938 -35.12 23.01 6.10
C LYS A 938 -33.69 22.48 6.12
N VAL A 939 -33.21 22.03 4.95
CA VAL A 939 -31.85 21.52 4.73
C VAL A 939 -31.31 22.11 3.43
N PHE A 940 -29.99 22.14 3.22
CA PHE A 940 -29.40 22.80 2.06
C PHE A 940 -28.66 21.82 1.13
N ASP A 941 -29.17 21.65 -0.08
CA ASP A 941 -28.54 20.83 -1.11
C ASP A 941 -27.33 21.58 -1.68
N THR A 942 -26.13 21.29 -1.16
CA THR A 942 -24.85 21.88 -1.57
C THR A 942 -24.44 21.53 -3.01
N LYS A 943 -25.02 20.47 -3.60
CA LYS A 943 -24.74 20.07 -4.99
C LYS A 943 -25.57 20.92 -5.97
N ASN A 944 -26.82 21.22 -5.62
CA ASN A 944 -27.74 21.99 -6.48
C ASN A 944 -27.95 23.45 -6.02
N TRP A 945 -27.31 23.89 -4.93
CA TRP A 945 -27.44 25.23 -4.32
C TRP A 945 -28.88 25.65 -4.05
N THR A 946 -29.68 24.76 -3.45
CA THR A 946 -31.10 25.04 -3.13
C THR A 946 -31.50 24.53 -1.76
N VAL A 947 -32.35 25.31 -1.07
CA VAL A 947 -33.03 24.86 0.15
C VAL A 947 -34.03 23.74 -0.20
N LYS A 948 -34.01 22.66 0.56
CA LYS A 948 -34.94 21.53 0.53
C LYS A 948 -35.61 21.38 1.90
N VAL A 949 -36.53 20.43 2.01
CA VAL A 949 -37.11 19.95 3.26
C VAL A 949 -36.76 18.48 3.44
N ALA A 950 -36.37 18.08 4.64
CA ALA A 950 -36.15 16.68 5.00
C ALA A 950 -36.59 16.41 6.45
N PRO A 951 -36.99 15.16 6.79
CA PRO A 951 -37.27 14.77 8.17
C PRO A 951 -35.97 14.53 8.94
N VAL A 952 -35.95 14.93 10.22
CA VAL A 952 -34.90 14.56 11.17
C VAL A 952 -35.00 13.06 11.47
N LYS A 953 -33.95 12.28 11.18
CA LYS A 953 -34.04 10.81 11.15
C LYS A 953 -33.77 10.11 12.49
N HIS A 954 -33.02 10.76 13.38
CA HIS A 954 -32.65 10.25 14.71
C HIS A 954 -33.17 11.16 15.83
N ASP A 955 -32.99 10.72 17.07
CA ASP A 955 -33.27 11.54 18.25
C ASP A 955 -32.06 12.47 18.50
N LEU A 956 -32.28 13.55 19.26
CA LEU A 956 -31.24 14.51 19.56
C LEU A 956 -30.11 13.88 20.38
N PHE A 957 -28.88 14.03 19.90
CA PHE A 957 -27.68 13.81 20.69
C PHE A 957 -27.48 15.01 21.62
N THR A 958 -26.78 14.85 22.75
CA THR A 958 -26.41 15.97 23.61
C THR A 958 -24.99 15.87 24.12
N THR A 959 -24.30 17.02 24.18
CA THR A 959 -22.93 17.18 24.67
C THR A 959 -22.86 18.38 25.63
N LEU A 960 -21.81 18.47 26.45
CA LEU A 960 -21.52 19.67 27.23
C LEU A 960 -20.39 20.43 26.53
N HIS A 961 -20.58 21.72 26.23
CA HIS A 961 -19.53 22.61 25.74
C HIS A 961 -19.28 23.73 26.75
N ASP A 962 -18.00 23.97 27.01
CA ASP A 962 -17.44 25.06 27.80
C ASP A 962 -17.07 26.29 26.94
N ASN A 963 -16.82 26.09 25.65
CA ASN A 963 -16.38 27.11 24.69
C ASN A 963 -17.50 27.54 23.71
N VAL A 964 -18.60 28.07 24.25
CA VAL A 964 -19.74 28.58 23.46
C VAL A 964 -19.52 30.02 23.00
N HIS A 965 -19.99 30.37 21.80
CA HIS A 965 -19.81 31.70 21.22
C HIS A 965 -21.13 32.31 20.69
N GLU A 966 -21.32 33.62 20.93
CA GLU A 966 -22.29 34.48 20.24
C GLU A 966 -21.69 35.02 18.93
N ILE A 967 -22.29 34.67 17.79
CA ILE A 967 -21.94 35.21 16.47
C ILE A 967 -23.01 36.23 16.10
N HIS A 968 -22.64 37.51 15.99
CA HIS A 968 -23.55 38.61 15.67
C HIS A 968 -23.46 38.98 14.18
N PHE A 969 -24.59 39.09 13.49
CA PHE A 969 -24.66 39.28 12.04
C PHE A 969 -25.10 40.69 11.61
N SER A 970 -24.92 41.03 10.33
CA SER A 970 -25.19 42.38 9.79
C SER A 970 -26.66 42.72 9.55
N ASN A 971 -27.55 41.73 9.59
CA ASN A 971 -29.00 41.91 9.65
C ASN A 971 -29.51 42.22 11.08
N GLY A 972 -28.74 41.87 12.11
CA GLY A 972 -29.09 42.05 13.53
C GLY A 972 -29.39 40.74 14.29
N GLU A 973 -29.30 39.58 13.64
CA GLU A 973 -29.41 38.27 14.30
C GLU A 973 -28.15 37.94 15.12
N VAL A 974 -28.31 37.02 16.07
CA VAL A 974 -27.24 36.56 16.97
C VAL A 974 -27.40 35.07 17.22
N LEU A 975 -26.52 34.25 16.64
CA LEU A 975 -26.47 32.81 16.90
C LEU A 975 -25.64 32.51 18.13
N ARG A 976 -26.00 31.44 18.86
CA ARG A 976 -25.18 30.83 19.92
C ARG A 976 -24.83 29.42 19.54
N VAL A 977 -23.55 29.09 19.46
CA VAL A 977 -23.06 27.78 18.96
C VAL A 977 -21.83 27.29 19.72
N GLY A 978 -21.56 25.98 19.61
CA GLY A 978 -20.25 25.42 19.94
C GLY A 978 -19.18 25.96 18.99
N ASP A 979 -17.94 26.02 19.46
CA ASP A 979 -16.79 26.56 18.72
C ASP A 979 -16.30 25.68 17.55
N ASP A 980 -16.70 24.42 17.53
CA ASP A 980 -16.49 23.45 16.46
C ASP A 980 -17.60 23.44 15.39
N HIS A 981 -18.71 24.16 15.58
CA HIS A 981 -19.84 24.06 14.66
C HIS A 981 -19.60 24.76 13.32
N TYR A 982 -19.78 24.02 12.22
CA TYR A 982 -19.45 24.45 10.86
C TYR A 982 -20.54 25.32 10.23
N PHE A 983 -20.10 26.38 9.55
CA PHE A 983 -20.90 27.25 8.70
C PHE A 983 -20.30 27.31 7.30
N TYR A 984 -21.12 27.52 6.27
CA TYR A 984 -20.62 27.76 4.91
C TYR A 984 -20.46 29.27 4.63
N THR A 985 -19.21 29.70 4.48
CA THR A 985 -18.78 31.07 4.16
C THR A 985 -18.63 31.30 2.65
N VAL A 986 -18.64 32.56 2.22
CA VAL A 986 -18.40 32.97 0.83
C VAL A 986 -16.91 32.89 0.48
N GLU A 987 -16.03 33.28 1.41
CA GLU A 987 -14.59 33.39 1.17
C GLU A 987 -13.81 32.08 1.35
N LYS A 988 -14.16 31.27 2.37
CA LYS A 988 -13.32 30.17 2.88
C LYS A 988 -13.95 28.79 2.67
N GLY A 989 -15.20 28.71 2.20
CA GLY A 989 -15.98 27.47 2.22
C GLY A 989 -16.45 27.15 3.64
N TRP A 990 -16.31 25.92 4.10
CA TRP A 990 -16.64 25.56 5.49
C TRP A 990 -15.74 26.29 6.48
N ALA A 991 -16.30 26.76 7.60
CA ALA A 991 -15.52 27.35 8.69
C ALA A 991 -16.25 27.23 10.04
N ASN A 992 -15.50 27.11 11.14
CA ASN A 992 -16.02 27.19 12.51
C ASN A 992 -15.20 28.17 13.36
N VAL A 993 -15.65 28.48 14.56
CA VAL A 993 -15.08 29.57 15.39
C VAL A 993 -13.60 29.31 15.74
N ASN A 994 -13.20 28.04 15.84
CA ASN A 994 -11.81 27.69 16.13
C ASN A 994 -10.92 27.47 14.90
N GLY A 995 -11.46 27.01 13.78
CA GLY A 995 -10.69 26.48 12.65
C GLY A 995 -10.32 25.00 12.84
N LEU A 996 -11.26 24.20 13.36
CA LEU A 996 -11.09 22.77 13.60
C LEU A 996 -11.72 21.97 12.44
N ASP A 997 -10.92 21.34 11.60
CA ASP A 997 -11.41 20.50 10.50
C ASP A 997 -11.61 19.02 10.91
N LYS A 998 -12.42 18.79 11.95
CA LYS A 998 -12.64 17.43 12.51
C LYS A 998 -13.25 16.47 11.47
N LEU A 999 -14.03 17.01 10.53
CA LEU A 999 -14.69 16.27 9.46
C LEU A 999 -13.82 16.10 8.19
N ASN A 1000 -12.61 16.67 8.15
CA ASN A 1000 -11.71 16.68 6.98
C ASN A 1000 -12.40 17.22 5.70
N ILE A 1001 -13.16 18.31 5.85
CA ILE A 1001 -13.93 18.99 4.80
C ILE A 1001 -13.26 20.30 4.33
N GLY A 1002 -12.05 20.58 4.78
CA GLY A 1002 -11.30 21.80 4.49
C GLY A 1002 -11.73 23.00 5.34
N ALA A 1003 -12.22 22.78 6.55
CA ALA A 1003 -12.79 23.85 7.38
C ALA A 1003 -11.75 24.86 7.91
N GLU A 1004 -11.93 26.13 7.57
CA GLU A 1004 -11.08 27.24 8.06
C GLU A 1004 -11.62 27.89 9.35
N LYS A 1005 -10.87 28.87 9.89
CA LYS A 1005 -11.31 29.67 11.04
C LYS A 1005 -12.23 30.81 10.61
N LEU A 1006 -13.39 30.89 11.27
CA LEU A 1006 -14.39 31.94 11.10
C LEU A 1006 -13.95 33.24 11.80
N GLU A 1007 -14.01 34.36 11.09
CA GLU A 1007 -13.48 35.65 11.54
C GLU A 1007 -14.50 36.79 11.46
N VAL A 1008 -14.32 37.82 12.30
CA VAL A 1008 -15.12 39.05 12.28
C VAL A 1008 -14.77 39.87 11.03
N GLY A 1009 -15.50 39.62 9.96
CA GLY A 1009 -15.19 40.12 8.63
C GLY A 1009 -15.80 39.29 7.52
N ASP A 1010 -15.87 37.98 7.75
CA ASP A 1010 -16.35 36.97 6.80
C ASP A 1010 -17.83 37.13 6.48
N HIS A 1011 -18.23 36.62 5.33
CA HIS A 1011 -19.63 36.56 4.93
C HIS A 1011 -20.13 35.11 4.86
N VAL A 1012 -21.35 34.89 5.32
CA VAL A 1012 -22.04 33.59 5.31
C VAL A 1012 -23.30 33.65 4.44
N TYR A 1013 -23.72 32.50 3.93
CA TYR A 1013 -24.98 32.38 3.20
C TYR A 1013 -26.15 32.19 4.17
N HIS A 1014 -27.17 33.05 4.02
CA HIS A 1014 -28.42 33.01 4.77
C HIS A 1014 -29.59 32.70 3.82
N ALA A 1015 -30.48 31.79 4.20
CA ALA A 1015 -31.61 31.37 3.39
C ALA A 1015 -32.88 32.19 3.69
N LYS A 1016 -33.42 32.87 2.68
CA LYS A 1016 -34.68 33.62 2.83
C LYS A 1016 -35.89 32.67 2.96
N PRO A 1017 -37.01 33.16 3.54
CA PRO A 1017 -38.28 32.43 3.57
C PRO A 1017 -38.84 32.02 2.20
N ASP A 1018 -38.37 32.61 1.09
CA ASP A 1018 -38.73 32.23 -0.28
C ASP A 1018 -37.76 31.20 -0.93
N GLY A 1019 -36.77 30.72 -0.16
CA GLY A 1019 -35.75 29.77 -0.61
C GLY A 1019 -34.58 30.39 -1.39
N THR A 1020 -34.54 31.71 -1.58
CA THR A 1020 -33.39 32.40 -2.18
C THR A 1020 -32.28 32.64 -1.15
N LEU A 1021 -31.01 32.62 -1.57
CA LEU A 1021 -29.90 32.95 -0.68
C LEU A 1021 -29.61 34.45 -0.69
N GLU A 1022 -29.19 34.98 0.46
CA GLU A 1022 -28.44 36.23 0.54
C GLU A 1022 -27.13 36.05 1.30
N ILE A 1023 -26.29 37.08 1.24
CA ILE A 1023 -24.95 37.08 1.83
C ILE A 1023 -24.96 38.06 3.00
N ILE A 1024 -24.66 37.57 4.19
CA ILE A 1024 -24.74 38.32 5.45
C ILE A 1024 -23.37 38.30 6.13
N LYS A 1025 -22.96 39.44 6.67
CA LYS A 1025 -21.63 39.64 7.24
C LYS A 1025 -21.61 39.35 8.75
N ILE A 1026 -20.55 38.70 9.23
CA ILE A 1026 -20.26 38.60 10.66
C ILE A 1026 -19.72 39.95 11.16
N ASN A 1027 -20.46 40.57 12.08
CA ASN A 1027 -20.14 41.85 12.71
C ASN A 1027 -19.29 41.70 13.97
N ASN A 1028 -19.46 40.59 14.70
CA ASN A 1028 -18.74 40.33 15.95
C ASN A 1028 -18.85 38.84 16.34
N ILE A 1029 -17.86 38.29 17.06
CA ILE A 1029 -17.89 36.96 17.67
C ILE A 1029 -17.46 37.14 19.13
N VAL A 1030 -18.25 36.64 20.08
CA VAL A 1030 -18.05 36.85 21.53
C VAL A 1030 -18.13 35.51 22.28
N PRO A 1031 -17.12 35.11 23.06
CA PRO A 1031 -17.23 33.92 23.91
C PRO A 1031 -18.25 34.15 25.04
N VAL A 1032 -19.03 33.12 25.36
CA VAL A 1032 -20.08 33.15 26.39
C VAL A 1032 -19.60 32.36 27.60
N GLU A 1033 -19.35 33.04 28.72
CA GLU A 1033 -18.84 32.39 29.94
C GLU A 1033 -19.87 31.41 30.55
N GLY A 1034 -19.60 30.10 30.44
CA GLY A 1034 -20.34 29.05 31.14
C GLY A 1034 -20.22 27.69 30.47
N GLU A 1035 -20.48 26.63 31.22
CA GLU A 1035 -20.76 25.30 30.66
C GLU A 1035 -22.23 25.24 30.22
N TYR A 1036 -22.44 24.82 28.98
CA TYR A 1036 -23.76 24.67 28.40
C TYR A 1036 -23.94 23.26 27.85
N VAL A 1037 -25.14 22.70 28.04
CA VAL A 1037 -25.57 21.59 27.19
C VAL A 1037 -25.64 22.10 25.74
N THR A 1038 -25.39 21.23 24.79
CA THR A 1038 -25.53 21.41 23.34
C THR A 1038 -26.13 20.10 22.76
N PHE A 1039 -26.60 20.13 21.52
CA PHE A 1039 -27.46 19.15 20.86
C PHE A 1039 -27.04 18.93 19.39
N ASP A 1040 -27.21 17.75 18.79
CA ASP A 1040 -26.98 17.56 17.33
C ASP A 1040 -28.05 16.70 16.64
N LEU A 1041 -28.16 16.87 15.32
CA LEU A 1041 -29.08 16.20 14.41
C LEU A 1041 -28.35 15.18 13.52
N ALA A 1042 -28.12 13.97 14.06
CA ALA A 1042 -27.43 12.95 13.29
C ALA A 1042 -28.26 12.38 12.11
N ASN A 1043 -27.55 11.91 11.08
CA ASN A 1043 -28.05 11.30 9.85
C ASN A 1043 -29.14 12.09 9.10
N MET A 1044 -28.72 12.86 8.07
CA MET A 1044 -29.63 13.63 7.22
C MET A 1044 -29.36 13.49 5.72
N MET A 1045 -30.41 13.71 4.93
CA MET A 1045 -30.52 13.34 3.51
C MET A 1045 -29.48 14.00 2.57
N TYR A 1046 -28.94 15.15 2.95
CA TYR A 1046 -27.95 15.91 2.17
C TYR A 1046 -26.61 16.06 2.90
N HIS A 1047 -26.52 15.51 4.11
CA HIS A 1047 -25.53 15.89 5.10
C HIS A 1047 -25.50 17.42 5.26
N THR A 1048 -26.68 18.04 5.48
CA THR A 1048 -26.82 19.44 5.93
C THR A 1048 -28.14 19.69 6.68
N TYR A 1049 -28.18 20.80 7.44
CA TYR A 1049 -29.40 21.38 8.02
C TYR A 1049 -29.33 22.91 8.08
N LEU A 1050 -30.44 23.59 8.39
CA LEU A 1050 -30.49 25.04 8.60
C LEU A 1050 -30.70 25.45 10.07
N ILE A 1051 -29.75 26.23 10.58
CA ILE A 1051 -29.64 26.81 11.93
C ILE A 1051 -29.85 28.32 11.79
N ASP A 1052 -30.99 28.85 12.26
CA ASP A 1052 -31.45 30.24 11.99
C ASP A 1052 -31.28 30.63 10.51
N ASP A 1053 -31.60 29.69 9.61
CA ASP A 1053 -31.42 29.78 8.15
C ASP A 1053 -29.94 29.83 7.61
N PHE A 1054 -28.92 29.44 8.39
CA PHE A 1054 -27.50 29.18 8.01
C PHE A 1054 -27.14 27.64 8.06
N ILE A 1055 -26.03 27.13 7.47
CA ILE A 1055 -25.90 25.70 6.98
C ILE A 1055 -24.95 24.73 7.80
N GLY A 1056 -25.38 23.47 8.15
CA GLY A 1056 -24.65 22.35 8.92
C GLY A 1056 -24.42 20.94 8.23
N HIS A 1057 -24.34 19.73 8.91
CA HIS A 1057 -23.96 18.36 8.31
C HIS A 1057 -24.24 16.95 9.03
N ASN A 1058 -24.65 15.78 8.36
CA ASN A 1058 -24.70 14.31 8.86
C ASN A 1058 -25.28 13.06 7.95
N THR A 1059 -25.13 11.69 8.21
CA THR A 1059 -25.37 10.43 7.29
C THR A 1059 -26.12 9.03 7.74
N GLY A 1060 -26.78 8.14 6.88
CA GLY A 1060 -27.11 6.62 7.08
C GLY A 1060 -28.52 5.86 6.73
N VAL A 1061 -28.65 4.47 6.59
CA VAL A 1061 -29.81 3.63 5.94
C VAL A 1061 -30.25 2.11 6.39
N CYS A 1062 -31.48 1.47 6.11
CA CYS A 1062 -32.08 0.03 6.39
C CYS A 1062 -33.64 -0.37 6.05
N PHE A 1063 -34.25 -1.60 6.30
CA PHE A 1063 -35.57 -2.23 5.72
C PHE A 1063 -36.82 -2.69 6.66
N LEU A 1064 -38.15 -2.56 6.38
CA LEU A 1064 -39.40 -2.80 7.27
C LEU A 1064 -39.69 -4.09 8.15
N PRO A 1065 -40.66 -4.03 9.13
CA PRO A 1065 -41.25 -5.16 9.89
C PRO A 1065 -42.45 -5.85 9.21
N GLY A 1066 -42.85 -7.01 9.72
CA GLY A 1066 -43.92 -7.86 9.21
C GLY A 1066 -43.55 -8.62 7.93
N THR A 1067 -42.42 -8.24 7.33
CA THR A 1067 -41.75 -8.91 6.22
C THR A 1067 -41.46 -10.36 6.58
N LYS A 1068 -42.01 -11.32 5.84
CA LYS A 1068 -41.80 -12.75 6.13
C LYS A 1068 -40.46 -13.23 5.59
N ILE A 1069 -39.63 -13.78 6.47
CA ILE A 1069 -38.38 -14.46 6.12
C ILE A 1069 -38.66 -15.95 5.93
N ASN A 1070 -38.07 -16.52 4.88
CA ASN A 1070 -38.16 -17.94 4.56
C ASN A 1070 -37.26 -18.77 5.48
N LEU A 1071 -37.87 -19.66 6.27
CA LEU A 1071 -37.13 -20.62 7.11
C LEU A 1071 -36.69 -21.85 6.31
N ALA A 1072 -35.58 -22.47 6.71
CA ALA A 1072 -35.00 -23.65 6.07
C ALA A 1072 -36.01 -24.81 5.92
N ASN A 1073 -36.87 -24.99 6.93
CA ASN A 1073 -37.93 -25.99 6.97
C ASN A 1073 -39.14 -25.72 6.03
N GLY A 1074 -39.12 -24.63 5.25
CA GLY A 1074 -40.21 -24.24 4.34
C GLY A 1074 -41.40 -23.53 4.99
N SER A 1075 -41.25 -23.05 6.24
CA SER A 1075 -42.19 -22.14 6.89
C SER A 1075 -41.66 -20.69 6.89
N TYR A 1076 -42.36 -19.77 7.55
CA TYR A 1076 -42.02 -18.35 7.57
C TYR A 1076 -42.05 -17.79 8.99
N LYS A 1077 -41.28 -16.72 9.22
CA LYS A 1077 -41.29 -15.90 10.44
C LYS A 1077 -41.32 -14.40 10.04
N PRO A 1078 -41.99 -13.51 10.77
CA PRO A 1078 -41.76 -12.07 10.64
C PRO A 1078 -40.29 -11.73 10.96
N ILE A 1079 -39.69 -10.79 10.22
CA ILE A 1079 -38.28 -10.39 10.41
C ILE A 1079 -38.00 -9.86 11.83
N GLU A 1080 -38.99 -9.24 12.47
CA GLU A 1080 -38.94 -8.78 13.87
C GLU A 1080 -39.01 -9.91 14.91
N GLU A 1081 -39.38 -11.13 14.50
CA GLU A 1081 -39.39 -12.33 15.35
C GLU A 1081 -38.20 -13.26 15.08
N ILE A 1082 -37.43 -13.02 14.00
CA ILE A 1082 -36.19 -13.75 13.70
C ILE A 1082 -35.17 -13.52 14.81
N LYS A 1083 -34.40 -14.57 15.11
CA LYS A 1083 -33.35 -14.58 16.13
C LYS A 1083 -32.09 -15.22 15.57
N ILE A 1084 -30.96 -14.84 16.15
CA ILE A 1084 -29.69 -15.51 15.97
C ILE A 1084 -29.87 -17.02 16.24
N GLY A 1085 -29.44 -17.86 15.30
CA GLY A 1085 -29.63 -19.31 15.30
C GLY A 1085 -30.94 -19.83 14.67
N ASP A 1086 -31.87 -18.97 14.22
CA ASP A 1086 -32.96 -19.45 13.35
C ASP A 1086 -32.38 -19.86 11.97
N MET A 1087 -32.70 -21.07 11.50
CA MET A 1087 -32.28 -21.51 10.16
C MET A 1087 -33.18 -20.92 9.07
N VAL A 1088 -32.60 -20.07 8.21
CA VAL A 1088 -33.26 -19.38 7.07
C VAL A 1088 -32.73 -19.87 5.72
N LYS A 1089 -33.39 -19.46 4.64
CA LYS A 1089 -32.94 -19.70 3.27
C LYS A 1089 -32.10 -18.53 2.76
N VAL A 1090 -30.96 -18.85 2.17
CA VAL A 1090 -29.96 -17.91 1.60
C VAL A 1090 -29.69 -18.24 0.13
N PHE A 1091 -29.15 -17.29 -0.63
CA PHE A 1091 -28.93 -17.42 -2.07
C PHE A 1091 -27.46 -17.25 -2.47
N ASN A 1092 -26.89 -18.33 -3.00
CA ASN A 1092 -25.54 -18.35 -3.52
C ASN A 1092 -25.51 -17.76 -4.95
N ASN A 1093 -25.21 -16.47 -5.07
CA ASN A 1093 -25.20 -15.74 -6.34
C ASN A 1093 -24.13 -16.25 -7.33
N LYS A 1094 -23.02 -16.83 -6.85
CA LYS A 1094 -21.96 -17.46 -7.68
C LYS A 1094 -22.46 -18.77 -8.32
N THR A 1095 -23.30 -19.56 -7.63
CA THR A 1095 -23.79 -20.86 -8.14
C THR A 1095 -25.25 -20.88 -8.60
N MET A 1096 -25.99 -19.77 -8.43
CA MET A 1096 -27.43 -19.63 -8.71
C MET A 1096 -28.31 -20.64 -7.95
N LYS A 1097 -27.94 -20.99 -6.71
CA LYS A 1097 -28.66 -21.94 -5.85
C LYS A 1097 -29.19 -21.29 -4.59
N VAL A 1098 -30.27 -21.86 -4.05
CA VAL A 1098 -30.71 -21.60 -2.68
C VAL A 1098 -30.14 -22.66 -1.77
N GLU A 1099 -29.63 -22.24 -0.62
CA GLU A 1099 -29.09 -23.06 0.46
C GLU A 1099 -29.78 -22.68 1.79
N ASP A 1100 -29.52 -23.45 2.84
CA ASP A 1100 -30.00 -23.17 4.20
C ASP A 1100 -28.81 -22.73 5.08
N ALA A 1101 -29.02 -21.76 5.96
CA ALA A 1101 -28.00 -21.22 6.85
C ALA A 1101 -28.63 -20.67 8.16
N PRO A 1102 -27.90 -20.64 9.28
CA PRO A 1102 -28.33 -19.93 10.48
C PRO A 1102 -28.31 -18.41 10.24
N VAL A 1103 -29.20 -17.68 10.91
CA VAL A 1103 -29.06 -16.23 11.10
C VAL A 1103 -27.96 -15.96 12.13
N THR A 1104 -26.98 -15.15 11.75
CA THR A 1104 -25.82 -14.73 12.56
C THR A 1104 -26.10 -13.43 13.30
N GLU A 1105 -26.62 -12.39 12.62
CA GLU A 1105 -27.00 -11.11 13.24
C GLU A 1105 -28.35 -10.57 12.75
N THR A 1106 -29.03 -9.80 13.62
CA THR A 1106 -30.26 -9.05 13.32
C THR A 1106 -30.11 -7.56 13.66
N MET A 1107 -30.12 -6.69 12.65
CA MET A 1107 -30.05 -5.22 12.82
C MET A 1107 -31.46 -4.62 12.96
N THR A 1108 -31.59 -3.46 13.63
CA THR A 1108 -32.76 -2.56 13.49
C THR A 1108 -32.37 -1.09 13.36
N LYS A 1109 -33.20 -0.28 12.68
CA LYS A 1109 -32.98 1.14 12.32
C LYS A 1109 -34.31 1.78 11.92
N MET A 1110 -34.39 3.03 11.44
CA MET A 1110 -35.67 3.62 11.01
C MET A 1110 -35.59 4.41 9.70
N HIS A 1111 -36.63 4.30 8.87
CA HIS A 1111 -36.66 4.87 7.52
C HIS A 1111 -37.92 5.67 7.23
N ASP A 1112 -37.69 6.81 6.60
CA ASP A 1112 -38.60 7.76 5.97
C ASP A 1112 -38.78 7.47 4.45
N ASN A 1113 -37.87 6.69 3.86
CA ASN A 1113 -37.77 6.40 2.44
C ASN A 1113 -38.13 4.91 2.14
N VAL A 1114 -39.27 4.45 2.64
CA VAL A 1114 -39.76 3.07 2.47
C VAL A 1114 -40.65 2.95 1.23
N TYR A 1115 -40.67 1.78 0.58
CA TYR A 1115 -41.48 1.50 -0.61
C TYR A 1115 -42.26 0.19 -0.50
N GLU A 1116 -43.49 0.14 -1.03
CA GLU A 1116 -44.15 -1.10 -1.46
C GLU A 1116 -43.70 -1.44 -2.89
N ILE A 1117 -42.95 -2.53 -3.05
CA ILE A 1117 -42.61 -3.09 -4.37
C ILE A 1117 -43.67 -4.14 -4.69
N HIS A 1118 -44.58 -3.82 -5.60
CA HIS A 1118 -45.63 -4.72 -6.06
C HIS A 1118 -45.09 -5.60 -7.19
N LEU A 1119 -45.28 -6.92 -7.08
CA LEU A 1119 -44.78 -7.90 -8.04
C LEU A 1119 -45.93 -8.48 -8.87
N SER A 1120 -45.66 -8.89 -10.12
CA SER A 1120 -46.68 -9.35 -11.07
C SER A 1120 -47.35 -10.69 -10.69
N ASN A 1121 -46.82 -11.40 -9.68
CA ASN A 1121 -47.47 -12.54 -9.02
C ASN A 1121 -48.50 -12.15 -7.93
N GLY A 1122 -48.63 -10.86 -7.60
CA GLY A 1122 -49.51 -10.34 -6.55
C GLY A 1122 -48.87 -10.16 -5.17
N LYS A 1123 -47.54 -10.31 -5.04
CA LYS A 1123 -46.81 -10.03 -3.79
C LYS A 1123 -46.45 -8.55 -3.64
N ILE A 1124 -46.11 -8.17 -2.40
CA ILE A 1124 -45.69 -6.82 -2.03
C ILE A 1124 -44.48 -6.96 -1.08
N LEU A 1125 -43.31 -6.47 -1.50
CA LEU A 1125 -42.11 -6.35 -0.65
C LEU A 1125 -42.09 -4.95 -0.01
N LYS A 1126 -41.44 -4.78 1.15
CA LYS A 1126 -41.42 -3.48 1.87
C LYS A 1126 -40.03 -2.93 2.27
N PRO A 1127 -39.08 -2.77 1.33
CA PRO A 1127 -37.75 -2.25 1.62
C PRO A 1127 -37.67 -0.74 1.88
N SER A 1128 -36.51 -0.26 2.34
CA SER A 1128 -36.07 1.11 2.06
C SER A 1128 -35.67 1.31 0.60
N ALA A 1129 -35.52 2.57 0.22
CA ALA A 1129 -35.00 2.98 -1.07
C ALA A 1129 -33.70 2.26 -1.47
N ASN A 1130 -32.78 2.08 -0.52
CA ASN A 1130 -31.42 1.62 -0.77
C ASN A 1130 -31.22 0.10 -0.61
N HIS A 1131 -32.26 -0.68 -0.27
CA HIS A 1131 -32.06 -2.11 0.01
C HIS A 1131 -31.95 -2.93 -1.30
N PRO A 1132 -30.95 -3.84 -1.46
CA PRO A 1132 -30.69 -4.49 -2.74
C PRO A 1132 -31.47 -5.80 -2.96
N PHE A 1133 -32.01 -5.95 -4.16
CA PHE A 1133 -32.63 -7.18 -4.66
C PHE A 1133 -31.80 -7.78 -5.79
N TRP A 1134 -31.76 -9.11 -5.90
CA TRP A 1134 -31.10 -9.76 -7.04
C TRP A 1134 -32.02 -9.74 -8.27
N THR A 1135 -31.60 -9.00 -9.30
CA THR A 1135 -32.32 -8.87 -10.57
C THR A 1135 -31.58 -9.56 -11.70
N LYS A 1136 -32.34 -10.03 -12.68
CA LYS A 1136 -31.81 -10.66 -13.89
C LYS A 1136 -31.17 -9.64 -14.85
N GLU A 1137 -31.71 -8.43 -14.91
CA GLU A 1137 -31.29 -7.40 -15.87
C GLU A 1137 -30.05 -6.61 -15.40
N LYS A 1138 -29.84 -6.46 -14.08
CA LYS A 1138 -28.90 -5.48 -13.52
C LYS A 1138 -27.90 -6.08 -12.51
N GLY A 1139 -28.14 -7.29 -11.99
CA GLY A 1139 -27.46 -7.82 -10.80
C GLY A 1139 -28.16 -7.29 -9.54
N TRP A 1140 -27.40 -6.87 -8.53
CA TRP A 1140 -27.97 -6.15 -7.39
C TRP A 1140 -28.67 -4.85 -7.84
N ALA A 1141 -29.85 -4.57 -7.31
CA ALA A 1141 -30.57 -3.34 -7.60
C ALA A 1141 -31.39 -2.79 -6.42
N THR A 1142 -31.34 -1.46 -6.24
CA THR A 1142 -31.93 -0.67 -5.16
C THR A 1142 -32.93 0.34 -5.74
N VAL A 1143 -34.01 0.68 -5.03
CA VAL A 1143 -35.08 1.58 -5.53
C VAL A 1143 -34.59 3.03 -5.75
N ASP A 1144 -33.69 3.55 -4.93
CA ASP A 1144 -33.02 4.83 -5.22
C ASP A 1144 -31.95 4.68 -6.32
N GLY A 1145 -31.24 3.55 -6.37
CA GLY A 1145 -30.15 3.29 -7.29
C GLY A 1145 -28.77 3.69 -6.75
N LEU A 1146 -28.64 3.85 -5.43
CA LEU A 1146 -27.36 4.01 -4.75
C LEU A 1146 -26.69 2.64 -4.53
N ASP A 1147 -25.36 2.65 -4.47
CA ASP A 1147 -24.51 1.48 -4.22
C ASP A 1147 -23.74 1.66 -2.89
N ASP A 1148 -24.49 1.97 -1.83
CA ASP A 1148 -23.97 2.29 -0.48
C ASP A 1148 -23.11 1.18 0.13
N MET A 1149 -23.15 -0.04 -0.43
CA MET A 1149 -22.39 -1.22 0.02
C MET A 1149 -21.34 -1.69 -1.01
N SER A 1150 -21.08 -0.92 -2.08
CA SER A 1150 -20.09 -1.23 -3.14
C SER A 1150 -20.28 -2.59 -3.85
N ILE A 1151 -21.50 -3.11 -3.88
CA ILE A 1151 -21.85 -4.41 -4.49
C ILE A 1151 -22.17 -4.30 -6.00
N GLY A 1152 -21.96 -3.13 -6.60
CA GLY A 1152 -22.30 -2.85 -7.99
C GLY A 1152 -23.80 -2.65 -8.21
N ALA A 1153 -24.53 -2.22 -7.17
CA ALA A 1153 -25.97 -2.00 -7.19
C ALA A 1153 -26.37 -0.92 -8.20
N LYS A 1154 -27.56 -1.07 -8.77
CA LYS A 1154 -28.11 -0.17 -9.80
C LYS A 1154 -29.57 0.17 -9.48
N LYS A 1155 -30.14 1.17 -10.14
CA LYS A 1155 -31.55 1.52 -9.91
C LYS A 1155 -32.50 0.40 -10.34
N LEU A 1156 -33.31 -0.08 -9.40
CA LEU A 1156 -34.46 -0.96 -9.61
C LEU A 1156 -35.62 -0.13 -10.20
N GLU A 1157 -36.20 -0.62 -11.28
CA GLU A 1157 -37.22 0.05 -12.08
C GLU A 1157 -38.42 -0.88 -12.30
N VAL A 1158 -39.62 -0.31 -12.47
CA VAL A 1158 -40.81 -1.08 -12.88
C VAL A 1158 -40.54 -1.72 -14.24
N GLY A 1159 -40.71 -3.04 -14.33
CA GLY A 1159 -40.35 -3.88 -15.47
C GLY A 1159 -39.02 -4.66 -15.35
N ASP A 1160 -38.22 -4.44 -14.29
CA ASP A 1160 -37.13 -5.36 -13.94
C ASP A 1160 -37.67 -6.69 -13.38
N HIS A 1161 -36.89 -7.77 -13.45
CA HIS A 1161 -37.27 -9.07 -12.91
C HIS A 1161 -36.41 -9.49 -11.71
N VAL A 1162 -37.07 -9.69 -10.56
CA VAL A 1162 -36.48 -10.29 -9.35
C VAL A 1162 -36.65 -11.82 -9.34
N TYR A 1163 -35.75 -12.52 -8.66
CA TYR A 1163 -35.81 -13.98 -8.51
C TYR A 1163 -36.70 -14.40 -7.32
N GLU A 1164 -37.78 -15.14 -7.61
CA GLU A 1164 -38.67 -15.78 -6.63
C GLU A 1164 -38.31 -17.27 -6.47
N ILE A 1165 -38.12 -17.76 -5.25
CA ILE A 1165 -38.00 -19.20 -4.97
C ILE A 1165 -39.38 -19.89 -5.07
N GLN A 1166 -39.45 -21.02 -5.75
CA GLN A 1166 -40.64 -21.87 -5.81
C GLN A 1166 -40.55 -23.00 -4.76
N PRO A 1167 -41.68 -23.60 -4.32
CA PRO A 1167 -41.69 -24.65 -3.26
C PRO A 1167 -40.89 -25.93 -3.53
N ASN A 1168 -40.32 -26.09 -4.73
CA ASN A 1168 -39.41 -27.18 -5.11
C ASN A 1168 -37.91 -26.77 -5.10
N GLY A 1169 -37.58 -25.58 -4.60
CA GLY A 1169 -36.22 -25.02 -4.57
C GLY A 1169 -35.74 -24.42 -5.90
N SER A 1170 -36.55 -24.45 -6.97
CA SER A 1170 -36.19 -23.79 -8.24
C SER A 1170 -36.53 -22.29 -8.22
N LEU A 1171 -35.70 -21.48 -8.87
CA LEU A 1171 -35.94 -20.04 -9.02
C LEU A 1171 -36.78 -19.74 -10.26
N LYS A 1172 -37.62 -18.72 -10.15
CA LYS A 1172 -38.52 -18.23 -11.20
C LYS A 1172 -38.47 -16.71 -11.25
N MET A 1173 -38.51 -16.13 -12.45
CA MET A 1173 -38.58 -14.67 -12.58
C MET A 1173 -39.97 -14.15 -12.25
N VAL A 1174 -40.02 -13.04 -11.51
CA VAL A 1174 -41.23 -12.24 -11.32
C VAL A 1174 -40.90 -10.78 -11.63
N GLU A 1175 -41.76 -10.15 -12.42
CA GLU A 1175 -41.63 -8.76 -12.87
C GLU A 1175 -42.06 -7.80 -11.75
N VAL A 1176 -41.30 -6.73 -11.53
CA VAL A 1176 -41.68 -5.62 -10.67
C VAL A 1176 -42.76 -4.81 -11.39
N ALA A 1177 -43.99 -4.89 -10.89
CA ALA A 1177 -45.18 -4.33 -11.52
C ALA A 1177 -45.50 -2.89 -11.07
N ASP A 1178 -45.13 -2.51 -9.85
CA ASP A 1178 -45.19 -1.12 -9.35
C ASP A 1178 -44.19 -0.91 -8.20
N ILE A 1179 -43.78 0.34 -7.95
CA ILE A 1179 -42.91 0.74 -6.83
C ILE A 1179 -43.48 2.02 -6.20
N VAL A 1180 -44.16 1.87 -5.06
CA VAL A 1180 -44.95 2.94 -4.44
C VAL A 1180 -44.30 3.38 -3.12
N PRO A 1181 -43.94 4.65 -2.92
CA PRO A 1181 -43.40 5.11 -1.63
C PRO A 1181 -44.47 5.03 -0.53
N ILE A 1182 -44.06 4.62 0.67
CA ILE A 1182 -44.90 4.58 1.87
C ILE A 1182 -44.63 5.83 2.71
N GLU A 1183 -45.62 6.71 2.84
CA GLU A 1183 -45.48 7.91 3.69
C GLU A 1183 -45.42 7.56 5.18
N GLY A 1184 -44.35 7.99 5.85
CA GLY A 1184 -44.18 7.87 7.31
C GLY A 1184 -42.81 7.33 7.70
N ASN A 1185 -42.47 7.47 8.98
CA ASN A 1185 -41.25 6.90 9.55
C ASN A 1185 -41.54 5.50 10.14
N TYR A 1186 -40.90 4.47 9.60
CA TYR A 1186 -41.13 3.08 10.01
C TYR A 1186 -39.91 2.45 10.68
N LEU A 1187 -40.15 1.62 11.69
CA LEU A 1187 -39.11 0.82 12.33
C LEU A 1187 -38.71 -0.32 11.40
N THR A 1188 -37.45 -0.33 11.01
CA THR A 1188 -36.84 -1.27 10.08
C THR A 1188 -35.89 -2.22 10.79
N TYR A 1189 -35.66 -3.36 10.18
CA TYR A 1189 -34.91 -4.55 10.56
C TYR A 1189 -33.96 -4.90 9.41
N ASN A 1190 -32.96 -5.72 9.64
CA ASN A 1190 -32.28 -6.46 8.57
C ASN A 1190 -31.67 -7.73 9.13
N LEU A 1191 -31.43 -8.72 8.28
CA LEU A 1191 -30.52 -9.82 8.61
C LEU A 1191 -29.17 -9.47 8.00
N VAL A 1192 -28.13 -9.39 8.82
CA VAL A 1192 -26.77 -9.03 8.39
C VAL A 1192 -25.81 -10.15 8.77
N ASP A 1193 -24.61 -10.14 8.19
CA ASP A 1193 -23.63 -11.26 8.28
C ASP A 1193 -24.18 -12.62 7.78
N MET A 1194 -25.22 -12.60 6.95
CA MET A 1194 -25.82 -13.83 6.42
C MET A 1194 -24.85 -14.59 5.50
N LYS A 1195 -24.91 -15.93 5.51
CA LYS A 1195 -24.14 -16.77 4.55
C LYS A 1195 -24.40 -16.31 3.10
N TYR A 1196 -23.32 -15.93 2.39
CA TYR A 1196 -23.30 -15.31 1.06
C TYR A 1196 -23.77 -13.85 0.95
N GLY A 1197 -24.01 -13.14 2.07
CA GLY A 1197 -24.53 -11.77 2.08
C GLY A 1197 -25.95 -11.67 1.50
N THR A 1198 -26.80 -12.66 1.78
CA THR A 1198 -28.17 -12.73 1.23
C THR A 1198 -29.13 -13.42 2.19
N PHE A 1199 -30.42 -13.10 2.06
CA PHE A 1199 -31.51 -13.91 2.59
C PHE A 1199 -32.71 -13.91 1.63
N ILE A 1200 -33.76 -14.68 1.97
CA ILE A 1200 -34.99 -14.73 1.18
C ILE A 1200 -36.17 -14.18 1.99
N ALA A 1201 -36.77 -13.10 1.46
CA ALA A 1201 -37.88 -12.36 2.06
C ALA A 1201 -39.10 -12.37 1.13
N GLU A 1202 -40.26 -12.81 1.63
CA GLU A 1202 -41.50 -13.04 0.85
C GLU A 1202 -41.28 -13.95 -0.39
N ASP A 1203 -40.41 -14.97 -0.24
CA ASP A 1203 -39.84 -15.82 -1.29
C ASP A 1203 -38.96 -15.12 -2.34
N VAL A 1204 -38.55 -13.86 -2.15
CA VAL A 1204 -37.68 -13.11 -3.08
C VAL A 1204 -36.25 -13.02 -2.56
N VAL A 1205 -35.28 -13.18 -3.47
CA VAL A 1205 -33.84 -13.04 -3.18
C VAL A 1205 -33.49 -11.58 -2.91
N THR A 1206 -32.95 -11.33 -1.72
CA THR A 1206 -32.54 -10.02 -1.21
C THR A 1206 -31.14 -10.10 -0.60
N HIS A 1207 -30.47 -8.96 -0.39
CA HIS A 1207 -29.14 -8.88 0.21
C HIS A 1207 -29.19 -8.74 1.74
#